data_AF-A0A7C7JY50-F1
#
_entry.id   AF-A0A7C7JY50-F1
#
_cell.length_a   1.000
_cell.length_b   1.000
_cell.length_c   1.000
_cell.angle_alpha   90.00
_cell.angle_beta   90.00
_cell.angle_gamma   90.00
#
_symmetry.space_group_name_H-M   'P 1'
#
loop_
_entity.id
_entity.type
_entity.pdbx_description
1 polymer ?
#
loop_
_entity_poly.entity_id
_entity_poly.type
_entity_poly.pdbx_seq_one_letter_code
_entity_poly.pdbx_strand_id
1 'polypeptide(L)'
;MSRLQTIENRLKEINGTVFQELCDSYLTIRDNNYLAIYRSGSQTGKQKTTKGTPDTFFQLPNGNFLYSEITTDTSTKNKLANDIKACFDPDKTKIPVEKIQEIILCFNWNIDQDKITELNTLAQSYKADIRVRYLMLQELALELHLNHRDLAHHYLGLPLDTGQIVSIKNFIKEYDRASKGIATPLNNTFLHRETELKELSNAIDSQDFIILTGAPGVGKTKLALEAINNYLSKNNSFQAYCVSYKSHTLLDDLYQYFDVDKDYILFVDDANRIDAFEQITGFFKANRNGKLKIIITVRDYAFQEIGRKCQEFSTQRIDLFKLSDEQIIDIIKSEPFEILNPDYHKEIVRISDGNPRLAIMTSLLAKQEQNLYALHNVSDLFEKYFSTFIKDDGEFESPLNIKCLGLIAFFYTIPYKNREVSESILKEFDISYNDFIDTIDTLDKLELVEIQFEHVKVPEQNLATFFFYKAFIKDNLLSFSTLLNSYFENYKNRFTDSIIPANNTFGPQNVMDKIKPDLVNYWKHISSDSNKSFDFLNSFWFYLQDQTLEFTYQQIEAFPKVEDSTYDTSYETNQFNYDKDEIIELLGNFFRLNNKNLKDSIELLFEYVSRKPEKLPELIHKIRELLIFDKDDEYSNFYRQRTLFDILIKGVEKNDELLSTSFYELAKTFLSHKFQQFKGGRKNSFIHYQYPIPNNKTIQEFRTKIWNTLESSFDSRPILAFSLLKNYSRVHPDVNKEIMSFDIPFVLNIIDKHLTNENFEHCKYVQNQIRWFRRHDFDLPEFSNLTNRFVNETYLAFLKIDWDRFRDKEMYEFDDFREYERLKEAEIRSSFILTNEDEINDFYDTFILLKNSADNNWNYNNALDFVIDENCTKNLTIGLDLLTKIIENDNLVNYVPRVTFRNQLKSENAVNQIWELIQQSQFENKELWELSFYDHIDDT
;
A
#
# COMPACT_ATOMS: atom_id res chain seq x y z
N MET A 1 -20.53 -54.74 -25.71
CA MET A 1 -19.50 -54.81 -26.77
C MET A 1 -18.20 -54.29 -26.19
N SER A 2 -17.07 -54.91 -26.51
CA SER A 2 -15.77 -54.33 -26.14
C SER A 2 -15.55 -53.01 -26.91
N ARG A 3 -14.75 -52.09 -26.36
CA ARG A 3 -14.43 -50.81 -27.01
C ARG A 3 -13.86 -51.03 -28.43
N LEU A 4 -13.03 -52.05 -28.60
CA LEU A 4 -12.49 -52.46 -29.89
C LEU A 4 -13.59 -52.87 -30.89
N GLN A 5 -14.56 -53.68 -30.48
CA GLN A 5 -15.68 -54.08 -31.35
C GLN A 5 -16.53 -52.88 -31.79
N THR A 6 -16.69 -51.88 -30.92
CA THR A 6 -17.41 -50.65 -31.27
C THR A 6 -16.65 -49.83 -32.30
N ILE A 7 -15.32 -49.73 -32.19
CA ILE A 7 -14.46 -49.08 -33.19
C ILE A 7 -14.55 -49.83 -34.53
N GLU A 8 -14.42 -51.15 -34.53
CA GLU A 8 -14.55 -51.98 -35.74
C GLU A 8 -15.88 -51.75 -36.46
N ASN A 9 -16.99 -51.71 -35.72
CA ASN A 9 -18.31 -51.49 -36.32
C ASN A 9 -18.44 -50.08 -36.90
N ARG A 10 -17.95 -49.04 -36.21
CA ARG A 10 -17.96 -47.67 -36.73
C ARG A 10 -17.08 -47.51 -37.96
N LEU A 11 -15.92 -48.17 -38.01
CA LEU A 11 -15.05 -48.18 -39.18
C LEU A 11 -15.68 -48.92 -40.36
N LYS A 12 -16.52 -49.94 -40.15
CA LYS A 12 -17.27 -50.58 -41.25
C LYS A 12 -18.34 -49.66 -41.84
N GLU A 13 -18.98 -48.83 -41.01
CA GLU A 13 -20.07 -47.93 -41.38
C GLU A 13 -19.59 -46.53 -41.85
N ILE A 14 -18.29 -46.25 -41.73
CA ILE A 14 -17.72 -44.93 -42.01
C ILE A 14 -17.92 -44.52 -43.48
N ASN A 15 -18.20 -43.22 -43.68
CA ASN A 15 -18.25 -42.64 -45.01
C ASN A 15 -16.84 -42.60 -45.64
N GLY A 16 -16.70 -42.96 -46.91
CA GLY A 16 -15.41 -43.01 -47.60
C GLY A 16 -14.60 -41.69 -47.56
N THR A 17 -15.25 -40.53 -47.54
CA THR A 17 -14.56 -39.23 -47.41
C THR A 17 -13.97 -39.05 -46.03
N VAL A 18 -14.74 -39.39 -44.99
CA VAL A 18 -14.32 -39.30 -43.58
C VAL A 18 -13.23 -40.34 -43.30
N PHE A 19 -13.33 -41.52 -43.91
CA PHE A 19 -12.30 -42.56 -43.82
C PHE A 19 -10.97 -42.11 -44.43
N GLN A 20 -11.02 -41.38 -45.56
CA GLN A 20 -9.84 -40.79 -46.16
C GLN A 20 -9.17 -39.79 -45.22
N GLU A 21 -9.93 -38.87 -44.62
CA GLU A 21 -9.41 -37.90 -43.64
C GLU A 21 -8.82 -38.58 -42.39
N LEU A 22 -9.46 -39.63 -41.89
CA LEU A 22 -8.97 -40.43 -40.77
C LEU A 22 -7.62 -41.09 -41.10
N CYS A 23 -7.53 -41.75 -42.26
CA CYS A 23 -6.30 -42.43 -42.68
C CYS A 23 -5.16 -41.44 -42.95
N ASP A 24 -5.44 -40.33 -43.63
CA ASP A 24 -4.45 -39.28 -43.88
C ASP A 24 -3.91 -38.71 -42.56
N SER A 25 -4.79 -38.45 -41.58
CA SER A 25 -4.41 -37.94 -40.26
C SER A 25 -3.57 -38.96 -39.48
N TYR A 26 -3.99 -40.22 -39.46
CA TYR A 26 -3.24 -41.30 -38.83
C TYR A 26 -1.85 -41.47 -39.46
N LEU A 27 -1.75 -41.51 -40.80
CA LEU A 27 -0.47 -41.67 -41.49
C LEU A 27 0.48 -40.48 -41.27
N THR A 28 -0.07 -39.27 -41.14
CA THR A 28 0.71 -38.06 -40.82
C THR A 28 1.23 -38.10 -39.38
N ILE A 29 0.41 -38.53 -38.40
CA ILE A 29 0.82 -38.65 -37.00
C ILE A 29 1.87 -39.74 -36.80
N ARG A 30 1.78 -40.81 -37.60
CA ARG A 30 2.67 -41.97 -37.51
C ARG A 30 4.14 -41.63 -37.80
N ASP A 31 4.41 -40.72 -38.73
CA ASP A 31 5.77 -40.31 -39.08
C ASP A 31 5.80 -38.81 -39.39
N ASN A 32 6.60 -38.07 -38.61
CA ASN A 32 6.69 -36.62 -38.71
C ASN A 32 7.78 -36.16 -39.71
N ASN A 33 8.48 -37.08 -40.40
CA ASN A 33 9.63 -36.76 -41.24
C ASN A 33 9.30 -36.53 -42.73
N TYR A 34 8.03 -36.37 -43.09
CA TYR A 34 7.65 -36.07 -44.48
C TYR A 34 8.02 -34.63 -44.88
N LEU A 35 8.62 -34.46 -46.05
CA LEU A 35 8.93 -33.14 -46.63
C LEU A 35 7.68 -32.45 -47.20
N ALA A 36 6.76 -33.22 -47.76
CA ALA A 36 5.53 -32.71 -48.37
C ALA A 36 4.43 -33.78 -48.35
N ILE A 37 3.17 -33.32 -48.27
CA ILE A 37 1.97 -34.15 -48.33
C ILE A 37 1.01 -33.54 -49.35
N TYR A 38 0.46 -34.37 -50.24
CA TYR A 38 -0.53 -33.91 -51.22
C TYR A 38 -1.68 -34.92 -51.35
N ARG A 39 -2.90 -34.43 -51.16
CA ARG A 39 -4.15 -35.22 -51.14
C ARG A 39 -4.84 -35.15 -52.51
N SER A 40 -4.27 -35.79 -53.53
CA SER A 40 -4.78 -35.78 -54.92
C SER A 40 -6.22 -36.27 -55.06
N GLY A 41 -6.67 -37.15 -54.16
CA GLY A 41 -8.02 -37.70 -54.09
C GLY A 41 -9.02 -36.86 -53.29
N SER A 42 -8.64 -35.67 -52.79
CA SER A 42 -9.50 -34.83 -51.94
C SER A 42 -9.69 -33.42 -52.51
N GLN A 43 -10.91 -32.87 -52.40
CA GLN A 43 -11.19 -31.50 -52.80
C GLN A 43 -10.71 -30.49 -51.73
N THR A 44 -9.80 -29.59 -52.09
CA THR A 44 -9.35 -28.52 -51.18
C THR A 44 -10.52 -27.71 -50.62
N GLY A 45 -10.61 -27.66 -49.28
CA GLY A 45 -11.60 -26.84 -48.55
C GLY A 45 -13.02 -27.40 -48.51
N LYS A 46 -13.27 -28.63 -48.98
CA LYS A 46 -14.58 -29.30 -48.90
C LYS A 46 -14.42 -30.77 -48.52
N GLN A 47 -15.30 -31.30 -47.68
CA GLN A 47 -15.35 -32.73 -47.34
C GLN A 47 -15.96 -33.52 -48.52
N LYS A 48 -15.19 -33.67 -49.61
CA LYS A 48 -15.59 -34.39 -50.83
C LYS A 48 -14.38 -35.03 -51.51
N THR A 49 -14.52 -36.29 -51.94
CA THR A 49 -13.48 -36.99 -52.72
C THR A 49 -13.46 -36.53 -54.19
N THR A 50 -12.28 -36.48 -54.79
CA THR A 50 -12.03 -36.19 -56.22
C THR A 50 -11.28 -37.33 -56.88
N LYS A 51 -11.31 -37.42 -58.22
CA LYS A 51 -10.52 -38.43 -58.93
C LYS A 51 -9.04 -38.02 -58.91
N GLY A 52 -8.23 -38.72 -58.12
CA GLY A 52 -6.78 -38.62 -58.08
C GLY A 52 -6.15 -39.97 -57.79
N THR A 53 -4.95 -40.22 -58.31
CA THR A 53 -4.18 -41.44 -58.06
C THR A 53 -2.70 -41.04 -57.92
N PRO A 54 -2.03 -41.31 -56.80
CA PRO A 54 -2.59 -41.91 -55.58
C PRO A 54 -3.66 -41.01 -54.92
N ASP A 55 -4.45 -41.53 -53.99
CA ASP A 55 -5.36 -40.68 -53.20
C ASP A 55 -4.59 -39.64 -52.37
N THR A 56 -3.46 -40.06 -51.78
CA THR A 56 -2.51 -39.17 -51.10
C THR A 56 -1.08 -39.63 -51.39
N PHE A 57 -0.13 -38.70 -51.58
CA PHE A 57 1.31 -39.01 -51.56
C PHE A 57 2.05 -38.24 -50.47
N PHE A 58 3.10 -38.87 -49.95
CA PHE A 58 4.03 -38.30 -48.98
C PHE A 58 5.45 -38.33 -49.57
N GLN A 59 6.13 -37.19 -49.58
CA GLN A 59 7.52 -37.10 -50.02
C GLN A 59 8.47 -37.32 -48.84
N LEU A 60 9.36 -38.30 -48.96
CA LEU A 60 10.36 -38.64 -47.95
C LEU A 60 11.62 -37.75 -48.07
N PRO A 61 12.43 -37.62 -46.99
CA PRO A 61 13.69 -36.84 -47.02
C PRO A 61 14.71 -37.30 -48.06
N ASN A 62 14.67 -38.58 -48.44
CA ASN A 62 15.52 -39.16 -49.48
C ASN A 62 15.05 -38.84 -50.92
N GLY A 63 13.93 -38.13 -51.08
CA GLY A 63 13.36 -37.73 -52.37
C GLY A 63 12.44 -38.77 -53.03
N ASN A 64 12.22 -39.92 -52.40
CA ASN A 64 11.25 -40.93 -52.83
C ASN A 64 9.85 -40.67 -52.25
N PHE A 65 8.85 -41.42 -52.73
CA PHE A 65 7.44 -41.21 -52.39
C PHE A 65 6.80 -42.44 -51.74
N LEU A 66 5.94 -42.19 -50.75
CA LEU A 66 4.96 -43.14 -50.24
C LEU A 66 3.60 -42.79 -50.85
N TYR A 67 2.93 -43.78 -51.41
CA TYR A 67 1.57 -43.62 -51.93
C TYR A 67 0.57 -44.23 -50.97
N SER A 68 -0.57 -43.56 -50.78
CA SER A 68 -1.70 -44.06 -50.03
C SER A 68 -2.92 -44.11 -50.95
N GLU A 69 -3.52 -45.29 -51.08
CA GLU A 69 -4.80 -45.53 -51.75
C GLU A 69 -5.82 -45.94 -50.69
N ILE A 70 -6.95 -45.25 -50.63
CA ILE A 70 -7.90 -45.34 -49.52
C ILE A 70 -9.27 -45.68 -50.07
N THR A 71 -9.85 -46.80 -49.62
CA THR A 71 -11.13 -47.26 -50.15
C THR A 71 -12.03 -47.89 -49.10
N THR A 72 -13.33 -47.60 -49.20
CA THR A 72 -14.41 -48.31 -48.50
C THR A 72 -15.29 -49.10 -49.47
N ASP A 73 -14.88 -49.22 -50.75
CA ASP A 73 -15.67 -49.86 -51.80
C ASP A 73 -15.37 -51.36 -51.91
N THR A 74 -16.29 -52.16 -51.39
CA THR A 74 -16.27 -53.63 -51.53
C THR A 74 -17.05 -54.15 -52.73
N SER A 75 -17.73 -53.27 -53.49
CA SER A 75 -18.59 -53.65 -54.62
C SER A 75 -17.81 -53.81 -55.93
N THR A 76 -16.74 -53.04 -56.11
CA THR A 76 -15.88 -53.13 -57.29
C THR A 76 -14.97 -54.35 -57.24
N LYS A 77 -15.17 -55.28 -58.18
CA LYS A 77 -14.31 -56.47 -58.30
C LYS A 77 -12.85 -56.07 -58.57
N ASN A 78 -11.92 -56.64 -57.80
CA ASN A 78 -10.48 -56.38 -57.90
C ASN A 78 -10.06 -54.92 -57.66
N LYS A 79 -10.84 -54.14 -56.89
CA LYS A 79 -10.54 -52.74 -56.56
C LYS A 79 -9.10 -52.51 -56.10
N LEU A 80 -8.65 -53.21 -55.04
CA LEU A 80 -7.28 -53.10 -54.52
C LEU A 80 -6.19 -53.38 -55.58
N ALA A 81 -6.41 -54.37 -56.45
CA ALA A 81 -5.47 -54.68 -57.53
C ALA A 81 -5.45 -53.59 -58.60
N ASN A 82 -6.60 -52.97 -58.89
CA ASN A 82 -6.69 -51.84 -59.82
C ASN A 82 -6.00 -50.59 -59.27
N ASP A 83 -6.11 -50.35 -57.96
CA ASP A 83 -5.48 -49.21 -57.28
C ASP A 83 -3.94 -49.36 -57.27
N ILE A 84 -3.42 -50.57 -56.99
CA ILE A 84 -1.99 -50.87 -57.16
C ILE A 84 -1.54 -50.60 -58.60
N LYS A 85 -2.27 -51.09 -59.61
CA LYS A 85 -1.91 -50.87 -61.02
C LYS A 85 -1.89 -49.39 -61.37
N ALA A 86 -2.85 -48.62 -60.85
CA ALA A 86 -2.94 -47.19 -61.09
C ALA A 86 -1.78 -46.42 -60.43
N CYS A 87 -1.28 -46.87 -59.28
CA CYS A 87 -0.06 -46.31 -58.66
C CYS A 87 1.19 -46.45 -59.53
N PHE A 88 1.25 -47.43 -60.44
CA PHE A 88 2.37 -47.63 -61.36
C PHE A 88 2.15 -47.01 -62.74
N ASP A 89 1.08 -46.24 -62.93
CA ASP A 89 0.77 -45.54 -64.17
C ASP A 89 1.34 -44.09 -64.12
N PRO A 90 2.44 -43.79 -64.84
CA PRO A 90 3.06 -42.47 -64.80
C PRO A 90 2.18 -41.35 -65.35
N ASP A 91 1.22 -41.68 -66.23
CA ASP A 91 0.28 -40.70 -66.79
C ASP A 91 -0.73 -40.23 -65.73
N LYS A 92 -1.02 -41.08 -64.75
CA LYS A 92 -1.89 -40.74 -63.60
C LYS A 92 -1.12 -40.08 -62.47
N THR A 93 -0.01 -40.68 -62.06
CA THR A 93 0.73 -40.27 -60.86
C THR A 93 1.69 -39.11 -61.10
N LYS A 94 2.10 -38.88 -62.35
CA LYS A 94 3.07 -37.87 -62.77
C LYS A 94 4.45 -38.01 -62.11
N ILE A 95 4.74 -39.16 -61.51
CA ILE A 95 5.99 -39.46 -60.80
C ILE A 95 6.58 -40.76 -61.40
N PRO A 96 7.90 -40.83 -61.64
CA PRO A 96 8.53 -42.05 -62.14
C PRO A 96 8.39 -43.22 -61.17
N VAL A 97 8.09 -44.41 -61.70
CA VAL A 97 7.93 -45.66 -60.92
C VAL A 97 9.13 -45.95 -60.01
N GLU A 98 10.35 -45.63 -60.47
CA GLU A 98 11.60 -45.79 -59.73
C GLU A 98 11.57 -45.10 -58.36
N LYS A 99 10.89 -43.95 -58.26
CA LYS A 99 10.82 -43.12 -57.05
C LYS A 99 9.74 -43.57 -56.06
N ILE A 100 8.90 -44.54 -56.42
CA ILE A 100 7.88 -45.07 -55.52
C ILE A 100 8.56 -46.04 -54.55
N GLN A 101 8.60 -45.71 -53.26
CA GLN A 101 9.26 -46.54 -52.25
C GLN A 101 8.30 -47.56 -51.64
N GLU A 102 7.06 -47.16 -51.36
CA GLU A 102 6.06 -48.02 -50.73
C GLU A 102 4.65 -47.55 -51.09
N ILE A 103 3.73 -48.51 -51.21
CA ILE A 103 2.30 -48.29 -51.43
C ILE A 103 1.56 -48.76 -50.17
N ILE A 104 0.78 -47.89 -49.58
CA ILE A 104 -0.08 -48.14 -48.43
C ILE A 104 -1.51 -48.25 -48.92
N LEU A 105 -2.13 -49.41 -48.72
CA LEU A 105 -3.54 -49.63 -49.01
C LEU A 105 -4.33 -49.55 -47.71
N CYS A 106 -5.20 -48.55 -47.60
CA CYS A 106 -6.08 -48.34 -46.45
C CYS A 106 -7.50 -48.75 -46.82
N PHE A 107 -8.04 -49.75 -46.12
CA PHE A 107 -9.40 -50.22 -46.38
C PHE A 107 -10.09 -50.74 -45.13
N ASN A 108 -11.42 -50.59 -45.06
CA ASN A 108 -12.20 -50.86 -43.86
C ASN A 108 -12.76 -52.30 -43.75
N TRP A 109 -12.08 -53.26 -44.39
CA TRP A 109 -12.31 -54.70 -44.22
C TRP A 109 -10.97 -55.43 -44.06
N ASN A 110 -10.99 -56.76 -43.90
CA ASN A 110 -9.78 -57.58 -43.81
C ASN A 110 -9.69 -58.52 -45.03
N ILE A 111 -8.46 -58.83 -45.44
CA ILE A 111 -8.17 -59.80 -46.51
C ILE A 111 -7.31 -60.95 -45.96
N ASP A 112 -7.33 -62.10 -46.63
CA ASP A 112 -6.56 -63.27 -46.24
C ASP A 112 -5.12 -63.28 -46.82
N GLN A 113 -4.34 -64.26 -46.39
CA GLN A 113 -2.94 -64.42 -46.82
C GLN A 113 -2.81 -64.65 -48.33
N ASP A 114 -3.75 -65.37 -48.94
CA ASP A 114 -3.74 -65.66 -50.37
C ASP A 114 -3.90 -64.36 -51.18
N LYS A 115 -4.84 -63.49 -50.78
CA LYS A 115 -5.06 -62.20 -51.42
C LYS A 115 -3.89 -61.23 -51.22
N ILE A 116 -3.26 -61.23 -50.04
CA ILE A 116 -2.04 -60.46 -49.80
C ILE A 116 -0.92 -60.93 -50.74
N THR A 117 -0.75 -62.25 -50.88
CA THR A 117 0.28 -62.82 -51.77
C THR A 117 0.00 -62.45 -53.23
N GLU A 118 -1.26 -62.50 -53.67
CA GLU A 118 -1.69 -62.05 -55.01
C GLU A 118 -1.34 -60.58 -55.26
N LEU A 119 -1.68 -59.68 -54.33
CA LEU A 119 -1.44 -58.24 -54.46
C LEU A 119 0.04 -57.87 -54.40
N ASN A 120 0.82 -58.53 -53.54
CA ASN A 120 2.27 -58.36 -53.48
C ASN A 120 2.94 -58.81 -54.78
N THR A 121 2.57 -59.99 -55.29
CA THR A 121 3.09 -60.51 -56.57
C THR A 121 2.75 -59.56 -57.72
N LEU A 122 1.53 -59.00 -57.72
CA LEU A 122 1.12 -58.00 -58.70
C LEU A 122 1.99 -56.73 -58.63
N ALA A 123 2.19 -56.15 -57.44
CA ALA A 123 3.03 -54.96 -57.27
C ALA A 123 4.48 -55.22 -57.69
N GLN A 124 5.03 -56.38 -57.29
CA GLN A 124 6.39 -56.80 -57.64
C GLN A 124 6.61 -57.04 -59.14
N SER A 125 5.53 -57.32 -59.89
CA SER A 125 5.58 -57.40 -61.36
C SER A 125 5.85 -56.05 -62.03
N TYR A 126 5.56 -54.93 -61.35
CA TYR A 126 5.87 -53.58 -61.80
C TYR A 126 7.22 -53.07 -61.26
N LYS A 127 7.55 -53.39 -60.01
CA LYS A 127 8.81 -53.01 -59.36
C LYS A 127 9.23 -54.06 -58.34
N ALA A 128 10.33 -54.77 -58.60
CA ALA A 128 10.70 -55.98 -57.85
C ALA A 128 10.92 -55.75 -56.33
N ASP A 129 11.41 -54.57 -55.94
CA ASP A 129 11.73 -54.18 -54.56
C ASP A 129 10.62 -53.33 -53.89
N ILE A 130 9.44 -53.19 -54.50
CA ILE A 130 8.34 -52.41 -53.90
C ILE A 130 7.82 -53.08 -52.63
N ARG A 131 7.58 -52.26 -51.60
CA ARG A 131 6.85 -52.67 -50.40
C ARG A 131 5.38 -52.27 -50.50
N VAL A 132 4.48 -53.19 -50.24
CA VAL A 132 3.04 -52.89 -50.06
C VAL A 132 2.68 -53.09 -48.58
N ARG A 133 2.04 -52.08 -47.99
CA ARG A 133 1.51 -52.12 -46.62
C ARG A 133 -0.01 -52.13 -46.67
N TYR A 134 -0.62 -52.94 -45.82
CA TYR A 134 -2.07 -53.09 -45.74
C TYR A 134 -2.55 -52.56 -44.41
N LEU A 135 -3.16 -51.38 -44.38
CA LEU A 135 -3.84 -50.86 -43.21
C LEU A 135 -5.30 -51.34 -43.24
N MET A 136 -5.50 -52.56 -42.74
CA MET A 136 -6.81 -53.22 -42.73
C MET A 136 -7.68 -52.77 -41.55
N LEU A 137 -8.95 -53.16 -41.55
CA LEU A 137 -9.89 -52.86 -40.47
C LEU A 137 -9.34 -53.18 -39.08
N GLN A 138 -8.80 -54.39 -38.88
CA GLN A 138 -8.35 -54.83 -37.56
C GLN A 138 -7.09 -54.07 -37.09
N GLU A 139 -6.14 -53.82 -37.98
CA GLU A 139 -4.92 -53.04 -37.66
C GLU A 139 -5.32 -51.62 -37.27
N LEU A 140 -6.14 -50.95 -38.09
CA LEU A 140 -6.59 -49.59 -37.81
C LEU A 140 -7.44 -49.52 -36.54
N ALA A 141 -8.34 -50.48 -36.32
CA ALA A 141 -9.17 -50.50 -35.11
C ALA A 141 -8.31 -50.65 -33.83
N LEU A 142 -7.27 -51.47 -33.87
CA LEU A 142 -6.33 -51.62 -32.75
C LEU A 142 -5.52 -50.34 -32.52
N GLU A 143 -5.03 -49.70 -33.58
CA GLU A 143 -4.27 -48.44 -33.47
C GLU A 143 -5.13 -47.30 -32.90
N LEU A 144 -6.37 -47.16 -33.36
CA LEU A 144 -7.32 -46.19 -32.81
C LEU A 144 -7.71 -46.52 -31.35
N HIS A 145 -7.80 -47.81 -31.02
CA HIS A 145 -8.12 -48.24 -29.66
C HIS A 145 -6.98 -48.01 -28.67
N LEU A 146 -5.74 -48.24 -29.09
CA LEU A 146 -4.59 -48.24 -28.19
C LEU A 146 -3.87 -46.89 -28.16
N ASN A 147 -3.70 -46.25 -29.32
CA ASN A 147 -2.75 -45.15 -29.51
C ASN A 147 -3.40 -43.84 -29.99
N HIS A 148 -4.56 -43.91 -30.63
CA HIS A 148 -5.19 -42.76 -31.31
C HIS A 148 -6.69 -42.63 -31.01
N ARG A 149 -7.03 -42.58 -29.71
CA ARG A 149 -8.42 -42.46 -29.24
C ARG A 149 -9.03 -41.10 -29.53
N ASP A 150 -8.19 -40.07 -29.65
CA ASP A 150 -8.54 -38.74 -30.15
C ASP A 150 -9.11 -38.81 -31.58
N LEU A 151 -8.48 -39.59 -32.48
CA LEU A 151 -8.99 -39.83 -33.82
C LEU A 151 -10.29 -40.64 -33.79
N ALA A 152 -10.41 -41.62 -32.88
CA ALA A 152 -11.67 -42.36 -32.69
C ALA A 152 -12.81 -41.45 -32.21
N HIS A 153 -12.52 -40.48 -31.33
CA HIS A 153 -13.49 -39.47 -30.94
C HIS A 153 -13.88 -38.56 -32.11
N HIS A 154 -12.89 -37.97 -32.76
CA HIS A 154 -13.10 -36.98 -33.82
C HIS A 154 -13.81 -37.55 -35.06
N TYR A 155 -13.37 -38.72 -35.54
CA TYR A 155 -13.87 -39.29 -36.80
C TYR A 155 -14.96 -40.35 -36.63
N LEU A 156 -15.01 -41.07 -35.50
CA LEU A 156 -16.02 -42.12 -35.26
C LEU A 156 -17.13 -41.69 -34.30
N GLY A 157 -17.02 -40.49 -33.69
CA GLY A 157 -17.99 -39.97 -32.73
C GLY A 157 -18.10 -40.82 -31.46
N LEU A 158 -17.02 -41.54 -31.12
CA LEU A 158 -16.98 -42.39 -29.93
C LEU A 158 -16.50 -41.56 -28.73
N PRO A 159 -17.21 -41.55 -27.58
CA PRO A 159 -16.81 -40.79 -26.40
C PRO A 159 -15.68 -41.52 -25.65
N LEU A 160 -14.56 -41.73 -26.35
CA LEU A 160 -13.38 -42.43 -25.84
C LEU A 160 -12.33 -41.45 -25.31
N ASP A 161 -12.56 -40.14 -25.39
CA ASP A 161 -11.76 -39.08 -24.80
C ASP A 161 -12.68 -37.86 -24.62
N THR A 162 -12.86 -37.35 -23.41
CA THR A 162 -13.71 -36.16 -23.18
C THR A 162 -12.95 -34.85 -23.43
N GLY A 163 -11.66 -34.94 -23.74
CA GLY A 163 -10.78 -33.80 -23.96
C GLY A 163 -10.57 -32.97 -22.71
N GLN A 164 -10.70 -33.58 -21.52
CA GLN A 164 -10.49 -32.91 -20.23
C GLN A 164 -9.03 -32.94 -19.78
N ILE A 165 -8.22 -33.86 -20.33
CA ILE A 165 -6.77 -33.93 -20.09
C ILE A 165 -6.06 -33.40 -21.32
N VAL A 166 -5.31 -32.30 -21.15
CA VAL A 166 -4.66 -31.60 -22.26
C VAL A 166 -3.18 -31.36 -21.96
N SER A 167 -2.36 -31.19 -23.00
CA SER A 167 -0.97 -30.77 -22.82
C SER A 167 -0.88 -29.34 -22.29
N ILE A 168 0.23 -28.96 -21.64
CA ILE A 168 0.48 -27.57 -21.18
C ILE A 168 0.25 -26.55 -22.31
N LYS A 169 0.74 -26.83 -23.52
CA LYS A 169 0.60 -25.94 -24.67
C LYS A 169 -0.87 -25.76 -25.08
N ASN A 170 -1.66 -26.82 -25.03
CA ASN A 170 -3.09 -26.75 -25.34
C ASN A 170 -3.86 -26.05 -24.21
N PHE A 171 -3.53 -26.31 -22.95
CA PHE A 171 -4.09 -25.61 -21.80
C PHE A 171 -3.91 -24.10 -21.91
N ILE A 172 -2.68 -23.62 -22.18
CA ILE A 172 -2.40 -22.18 -22.37
C ILE A 172 -3.23 -21.62 -23.54
N LYS A 173 -3.31 -22.34 -24.67
CA LYS A 173 -4.13 -21.91 -25.83
C LYS A 173 -5.62 -21.84 -25.50
N GLU A 174 -6.14 -22.81 -24.76
CA GLU A 174 -7.56 -22.84 -24.35
C GLU A 174 -7.86 -21.73 -23.35
N TYR A 175 -6.98 -21.49 -22.38
CA TYR A 175 -7.08 -20.40 -21.42
C TYR A 175 -7.06 -19.03 -22.13
N ASP A 176 -6.06 -18.79 -22.99
CA ASP A 176 -5.93 -17.55 -23.76
C ASP A 176 -7.12 -17.37 -24.72
N ARG A 177 -7.64 -18.43 -25.35
CA ARG A 177 -8.86 -18.34 -26.19
C ARG A 177 -10.12 -18.09 -25.37
N ALA A 178 -10.23 -18.68 -24.18
CA ALA A 178 -11.39 -18.52 -23.31
C ALA A 178 -11.55 -17.05 -22.89
N SER A 179 -10.46 -16.30 -22.79
CA SER A 179 -10.43 -14.85 -22.55
C SER A 179 -10.42 -13.98 -23.83
N LYS A 180 -10.72 -14.55 -25.01
CA LYS A 180 -10.58 -13.92 -26.35
C LYS A 180 -9.15 -13.39 -26.64
N GLY A 181 -8.14 -13.81 -25.87
CA GLY A 181 -6.77 -13.32 -25.94
C GLY A 181 -6.54 -11.98 -25.24
N ILE A 182 -7.54 -11.45 -24.52
CA ILE A 182 -7.53 -10.06 -24.03
C ILE A 182 -7.46 -9.96 -22.50
N ALA A 183 -7.95 -10.98 -21.75
CA ALA A 183 -7.77 -11.03 -20.30
C ALA A 183 -6.54 -11.88 -19.93
N THR A 184 -5.51 -11.23 -19.37
CA THR A 184 -4.27 -11.82 -18.80
C THR A 184 -3.76 -13.08 -19.51
N PRO A 185 -3.16 -12.96 -20.71
CA PRO A 185 -2.64 -14.11 -21.41
C PRO A 185 -1.54 -14.79 -20.58
N LEU A 186 -1.57 -16.11 -20.46
CA LEU A 186 -0.57 -16.87 -19.70
C LEU A 186 0.78 -16.97 -20.42
N ASN A 187 0.86 -16.47 -21.65
CA ASN A 187 2.05 -16.45 -22.48
C ASN A 187 2.94 -15.19 -22.30
N ASN A 188 2.54 -14.24 -21.45
CA ASN A 188 3.33 -13.05 -21.15
C ASN A 188 4.62 -13.38 -20.39
N THR A 189 5.56 -12.43 -20.38
CA THR A 189 6.82 -12.57 -19.62
C THR A 189 6.54 -12.78 -18.13
N PHE A 190 7.19 -13.80 -17.54
CA PHE A 190 7.13 -14.03 -16.10
C PHE A 190 8.07 -13.05 -15.40
N LEU A 191 7.54 -12.24 -14.47
CA LEU A 191 8.29 -11.22 -13.74
C LEU A 191 8.01 -11.35 -12.24
N HIS A 192 9.05 -11.14 -11.44
CA HIS A 192 9.04 -11.28 -9.98
C HIS A 192 8.72 -12.71 -9.51
N ARG A 193 8.29 -12.87 -8.24
CA ARG A 193 7.93 -14.15 -7.62
C ARG A 193 9.10 -15.16 -7.56
N GLU A 194 10.34 -14.69 -7.54
CA GLU A 194 11.53 -15.55 -7.54
C GLU A 194 11.60 -16.44 -6.29
N THR A 195 11.18 -15.90 -5.15
CA THR A 195 11.09 -16.63 -3.88
C THR A 195 10.05 -17.74 -3.98
N GLU A 196 8.81 -17.42 -4.37
CA GLU A 196 7.73 -18.39 -4.50
C GLU A 196 8.01 -19.43 -5.59
N LEU A 197 8.66 -19.05 -6.70
CA LEU A 197 9.08 -19.98 -7.75
C LEU A 197 10.14 -20.96 -7.24
N LYS A 198 11.08 -20.49 -6.43
CA LYS A 198 12.09 -21.34 -5.79
C LYS A 198 11.46 -22.29 -4.77
N GLU A 199 10.54 -21.80 -3.94
CA GLU A 199 9.80 -22.61 -2.97
C GLU A 199 8.98 -23.70 -3.67
N LEU A 200 8.24 -23.34 -4.73
CA LEU A 200 7.48 -24.31 -5.53
C LEU A 200 8.39 -25.31 -6.24
N SER A 201 9.53 -24.87 -6.78
CA SER A 201 10.49 -25.80 -7.39
C SER A 201 11.00 -26.83 -6.37
N ASN A 202 11.39 -26.38 -5.18
CA ASN A 202 11.82 -27.29 -4.09
C ASN A 202 10.69 -28.22 -3.62
N ALA A 203 9.45 -27.73 -3.63
CA ALA A 203 8.27 -28.54 -3.30
C ALA A 203 8.07 -29.65 -4.33
N ILE A 204 8.19 -29.34 -5.63
CA ILE A 204 8.07 -30.34 -6.71
C ILE A 204 9.14 -31.42 -6.57
N ASP A 205 10.36 -31.07 -6.15
CA ASP A 205 11.43 -32.05 -5.93
C ASP A 205 11.15 -32.98 -4.74
N SER A 206 10.54 -32.46 -3.66
CA SER A 206 10.43 -33.16 -2.37
C SER A 206 9.07 -33.79 -2.07
N GLN A 207 8.01 -33.34 -2.74
CA GLN A 207 6.63 -33.77 -2.49
C GLN A 207 5.94 -34.19 -3.78
N ASP A 208 4.94 -35.06 -3.64
CA ASP A 208 4.14 -35.56 -4.76
C ASP A 208 2.77 -34.88 -4.85
N PHE A 209 2.34 -34.14 -3.84
CA PHE A 209 1.09 -33.38 -3.86
C PHE A 209 1.32 -31.96 -3.31
N ILE A 210 1.05 -30.93 -4.12
CA ILE A 210 1.35 -29.54 -3.79
C ILE A 210 0.10 -28.69 -4.01
N ILE A 211 -0.16 -27.79 -3.07
CA ILE A 211 -1.31 -26.91 -3.06
C ILE A 211 -0.83 -25.45 -3.10
N LEU A 212 -1.06 -24.77 -4.21
CA LEU A 212 -0.85 -23.33 -4.34
C LEU A 212 -2.13 -22.60 -3.98
N THR A 213 -2.09 -21.73 -2.98
CA THR A 213 -3.27 -21.01 -2.50
C THR A 213 -3.06 -19.50 -2.46
N GLY A 214 -4.14 -18.72 -2.56
CA GLY A 214 -4.10 -17.26 -2.59
C GLY A 214 -5.33 -16.65 -3.26
N ALA A 215 -5.48 -15.33 -3.16
CA ALA A 215 -6.64 -14.61 -3.65
C ALA A 215 -6.85 -14.75 -5.19
N PRO A 216 -8.06 -14.50 -5.71
CA PRO A 216 -8.30 -14.48 -7.16
C PRO A 216 -7.38 -13.49 -7.90
N GLY A 217 -6.84 -13.88 -9.06
CA GLY A 217 -6.03 -13.00 -9.90
C GLY A 217 -4.58 -12.74 -9.45
N VAL A 218 -4.10 -13.30 -8.33
CA VAL A 218 -2.71 -13.09 -7.83
C VAL A 218 -1.60 -13.77 -8.64
N GLY A 219 -1.95 -14.62 -9.62
CA GLY A 219 -0.99 -15.27 -10.53
C GLY A 219 -0.64 -16.73 -10.23
N LYS A 220 -1.47 -17.46 -9.46
CA LYS A 220 -1.25 -18.88 -9.11
C LYS A 220 -0.98 -19.77 -10.33
N THR A 221 -1.85 -19.72 -11.34
CA THR A 221 -1.75 -20.51 -12.57
C THR A 221 -0.44 -20.26 -13.31
N LYS A 222 -0.06 -18.99 -13.45
CA LYS A 222 1.18 -18.59 -14.13
C LYS A 222 2.43 -19.09 -13.39
N LEU A 223 2.46 -18.98 -12.07
CA LEU A 223 3.56 -19.52 -11.24
C LEU A 223 3.68 -21.04 -11.38
N ALA A 224 2.55 -21.76 -11.34
CA ALA A 224 2.52 -23.21 -11.48
C ALA A 224 3.09 -23.68 -12.83
N LEU A 225 2.64 -23.08 -13.92
CA LEU A 225 3.10 -23.41 -15.27
C LEU A 225 4.60 -23.11 -15.44
N GLU A 226 5.08 -21.99 -14.90
CA GLU A 226 6.50 -21.64 -14.95
C GLU A 226 7.37 -22.65 -14.19
N ALA A 227 6.95 -23.05 -12.98
CA ALA A 227 7.65 -24.05 -12.18
C ALA A 227 7.65 -25.44 -12.84
N ILE A 228 6.52 -25.85 -13.44
CA ILE A 228 6.42 -27.12 -14.17
C ILE A 228 7.36 -27.13 -15.37
N ASN A 229 7.36 -26.07 -16.19
CA ASN A 229 8.27 -25.98 -17.34
C ASN A 229 9.74 -26.02 -16.90
N ASN A 230 10.09 -25.31 -15.82
CA ASN A 230 11.43 -25.34 -15.25
C ASN A 230 11.82 -26.75 -14.77
N TYR A 231 10.91 -27.47 -14.13
CA TYR A 231 11.15 -28.84 -13.67
C TYR A 231 11.33 -29.82 -14.84
N LEU A 232 10.46 -29.75 -15.87
CA LEU A 232 10.54 -30.60 -17.05
C LEU A 232 11.84 -30.39 -17.82
N SER A 233 12.35 -29.16 -17.88
CA SER A 233 13.63 -28.84 -18.55
C SER A 233 14.84 -29.52 -17.89
N LYS A 234 14.72 -29.88 -16.60
CA LYS A 234 15.76 -30.56 -15.82
C LYS A 234 15.52 -32.07 -15.68
N ASN A 235 14.29 -32.54 -15.90
CA ASN A 235 13.85 -33.91 -15.65
C ASN A 235 13.13 -34.51 -16.86
N ASN A 236 13.90 -34.95 -17.86
CA ASN A 236 13.39 -35.48 -19.13
C ASN A 236 12.55 -36.76 -19.03
N SER A 237 12.53 -37.44 -17.86
CA SER A 237 11.67 -38.62 -17.65
C SER A 237 10.21 -38.26 -17.44
N PHE A 238 9.93 -37.03 -16.99
CA PHE A 238 8.58 -36.58 -16.67
C PHE A 238 7.86 -36.02 -17.90
N GLN A 239 6.55 -36.28 -17.97
CA GLN A 239 5.62 -35.62 -18.87
C GLN A 239 4.55 -34.87 -18.07
N ALA A 240 4.03 -33.76 -18.58
CA ALA A 240 3.04 -32.97 -17.88
C ALA A 240 1.75 -32.76 -18.66
N TYR A 241 0.63 -32.92 -17.95
CA TYR A 241 -0.72 -32.66 -18.45
C TYR A 241 -1.48 -31.75 -17.49
N CYS A 242 -2.45 -31.02 -18.03
CA CYS A 242 -3.34 -30.15 -17.28
C CYS A 242 -4.78 -30.66 -17.37
N VAL A 243 -5.55 -30.43 -16.32
CA VAL A 243 -7.01 -30.62 -16.35
C VAL A 243 -7.68 -29.37 -16.90
N SER A 244 -8.30 -29.49 -18.07
CA SER A 244 -9.28 -28.53 -18.58
C SER A 244 -10.68 -29.07 -18.30
N TYR A 245 -11.19 -28.85 -17.10
CA TYR A 245 -12.45 -29.45 -16.65
C TYR A 245 -13.65 -28.98 -17.48
N LYS A 246 -14.50 -29.93 -17.91
CA LYS A 246 -15.68 -29.68 -18.78
C LYS A 246 -16.97 -30.23 -18.16
N SER A 247 -17.04 -30.31 -16.82
CA SER A 247 -18.20 -30.81 -16.07
C SER A 247 -18.61 -32.25 -16.47
N HIS A 248 -17.62 -33.12 -16.73
CA HIS A 248 -17.85 -34.52 -17.10
C HIS A 248 -16.95 -35.44 -16.26
N THR A 249 -17.26 -36.74 -16.21
CA THR A 249 -16.46 -37.75 -15.49
C THR A 249 -14.98 -37.71 -15.89
N LEU A 250 -14.09 -37.51 -14.92
CA LEU A 250 -12.65 -37.27 -15.13
C LEU A 250 -11.81 -38.55 -14.96
N LEU A 251 -12.27 -39.50 -14.14
CA LEU A 251 -11.50 -40.67 -13.73
C LEU A 251 -11.05 -41.54 -14.92
N ASP A 252 -11.95 -41.78 -15.89
CA ASP A 252 -11.65 -42.60 -17.06
C ASP A 252 -10.57 -41.95 -17.96
N ASP A 253 -10.63 -40.63 -18.13
CA ASP A 253 -9.64 -39.87 -18.90
C ASP A 253 -8.27 -39.88 -18.20
N LEU A 254 -8.23 -39.77 -16.86
CA LEU A 254 -6.99 -39.87 -16.09
C LEU A 254 -6.30 -41.23 -16.28
N TYR A 255 -7.02 -42.35 -16.17
CA TYR A 255 -6.43 -43.67 -16.42
C TYR A 255 -6.06 -43.91 -17.88
N GLN A 256 -6.63 -43.16 -18.81
CA GLN A 256 -6.34 -43.26 -20.23
C GLN A 256 -5.05 -42.54 -20.62
N TYR A 257 -4.80 -41.35 -20.07
CA TYR A 257 -3.65 -40.52 -20.44
C TYR A 257 -2.37 -40.86 -19.69
N PHE A 258 -2.50 -41.48 -18.51
CA PHE A 258 -1.37 -41.72 -17.61
C PHE A 258 -1.03 -43.21 -17.53
N ASP A 259 0.11 -43.57 -18.13
CA ASP A 259 0.70 -44.89 -18.00
C ASP A 259 1.10 -45.16 -16.53
N VAL A 260 0.97 -46.41 -16.08
CA VAL A 260 1.33 -46.79 -14.70
C VAL A 260 2.85 -46.87 -14.51
N ASP A 261 3.62 -47.01 -15.59
CA ASP A 261 5.07 -47.22 -15.56
C ASP A 261 5.91 -45.96 -15.82
N LYS A 262 5.27 -44.82 -16.14
CA LYS A 262 5.95 -43.57 -16.49
C LYS A 262 5.76 -42.48 -15.45
N ASP A 263 6.69 -41.52 -15.46
CA ASP A 263 6.68 -40.37 -14.56
C ASP A 263 5.84 -39.23 -15.13
N TYR A 264 4.94 -38.67 -14.33
CA TYR A 264 4.04 -37.60 -14.75
C TYR A 264 3.87 -36.47 -13.73
N ILE A 265 3.57 -35.27 -14.25
CA ILE A 265 3.01 -34.15 -13.50
C ILE A 265 1.58 -33.90 -13.99
N LEU A 266 0.62 -33.86 -13.07
CA LEU A 266 -0.75 -33.45 -13.33
C LEU A 266 -0.99 -32.08 -12.69
N PHE A 267 -1.26 -31.08 -13.51
CA PHE A 267 -1.65 -29.76 -13.06
C PHE A 267 -3.18 -29.61 -13.04
N VAL A 268 -3.73 -29.15 -11.92
CA VAL A 268 -5.17 -28.94 -11.72
C VAL A 268 -5.39 -27.49 -11.32
N ASP A 269 -5.86 -26.66 -12.25
CA ASP A 269 -6.13 -25.25 -11.98
C ASP A 269 -7.52 -25.03 -11.35
N ASP A 270 -7.61 -24.10 -10.41
CA ASP A 270 -8.82 -23.75 -9.64
C ASP A 270 -9.59 -25.00 -9.17
N ALA A 271 -8.92 -25.88 -8.41
CA ALA A 271 -9.47 -27.17 -7.97
C ALA A 271 -10.81 -27.05 -7.22
N ASN A 272 -11.09 -25.90 -6.60
CA ASN A 272 -12.37 -25.59 -5.97
C ASN A 272 -13.55 -25.51 -6.95
N ARG A 273 -13.31 -25.49 -8.27
CA ARG A 273 -14.37 -25.51 -9.31
C ARG A 273 -14.69 -26.92 -9.83
N ILE A 274 -13.94 -27.92 -9.40
CA ILE A 274 -14.11 -29.30 -9.85
C ILE A 274 -14.97 -30.03 -8.82
N ASP A 275 -16.26 -30.16 -9.13
CA ASP A 275 -17.22 -30.93 -8.32
C ASP A 275 -16.83 -32.41 -8.21
N ALA A 276 -16.09 -32.93 -9.20
CA ALA A 276 -15.53 -34.29 -9.20
C ALA A 276 -14.10 -34.40 -8.63
N PHE A 277 -13.65 -33.48 -7.78
CA PHE A 277 -12.26 -33.45 -7.28
C PHE A 277 -11.85 -34.75 -6.57
N GLU A 278 -12.78 -35.48 -5.93
CA GLU A 278 -12.49 -36.78 -5.30
C GLU A 278 -12.01 -37.84 -6.32
N GLN A 279 -12.29 -37.68 -7.61
CA GLN A 279 -11.76 -38.56 -8.66
C GLN A 279 -10.25 -38.37 -8.84
N ILE A 280 -9.75 -37.13 -8.67
CA ILE A 280 -8.32 -36.82 -8.75
C ILE A 280 -7.59 -37.40 -7.54
N THR A 281 -8.14 -37.23 -6.34
CA THR A 281 -7.56 -37.80 -5.12
C THR A 281 -7.61 -39.33 -5.13
N GLY A 282 -8.68 -39.91 -5.67
CA GLY A 282 -8.80 -41.36 -5.91
C GLY A 282 -7.78 -41.88 -6.92
N PHE A 283 -7.55 -41.17 -8.02
CA PHE A 283 -6.54 -41.51 -9.02
C PHE A 283 -5.10 -41.41 -8.47
N PHE A 284 -4.83 -40.42 -7.62
CA PHE A 284 -3.52 -40.26 -6.98
C PHE A 284 -3.16 -41.46 -6.08
N LYS A 285 -4.15 -42.08 -5.43
CA LYS A 285 -3.99 -43.26 -4.58
C LYS A 285 -3.75 -44.56 -5.35
N ALA A 286 -3.97 -44.57 -6.66
CA ALA A 286 -3.86 -45.78 -7.45
C ALA A 286 -2.41 -46.30 -7.47
N ASN A 287 -2.24 -47.61 -7.37
CA ASN A 287 -0.91 -48.23 -7.46
C ASN A 287 -0.30 -47.97 -8.85
N ARG A 288 0.93 -47.46 -8.86
CA ARG A 288 1.74 -47.21 -10.05
C ARG A 288 3.22 -47.43 -9.76
N ASN A 289 3.98 -47.78 -10.79
CA ASN A 289 5.43 -47.95 -10.71
C ASN A 289 6.17 -46.63 -10.97
N GLY A 290 5.67 -45.81 -11.91
CA GLY A 290 6.17 -44.46 -12.17
C GLY A 290 5.72 -43.45 -11.12
N LYS A 291 6.41 -42.31 -11.02
CA LYS A 291 6.09 -41.23 -10.09
C LYS A 291 4.98 -40.34 -10.62
N LEU A 292 3.97 -40.05 -9.82
CA LEU A 292 2.95 -39.04 -10.13
C LEU A 292 3.10 -37.87 -9.17
N LYS A 293 3.26 -36.66 -9.71
CA LYS A 293 3.18 -35.42 -8.96
C LYS A 293 1.90 -34.67 -9.33
N ILE A 294 1.16 -34.17 -8.35
CA ILE A 294 -0.04 -33.35 -8.56
C ILE A 294 0.21 -31.96 -7.99
N ILE A 295 0.02 -30.94 -8.82
CA ILE A 295 0.07 -29.54 -8.41
C ILE A 295 -1.33 -28.98 -8.62
N ILE A 296 -1.93 -28.47 -7.56
CA ILE A 296 -3.26 -27.85 -7.64
C ILE A 296 -3.17 -26.36 -7.30
N THR A 297 -3.96 -25.53 -7.96
CA THR A 297 -4.25 -24.18 -7.47
C THR A 297 -5.61 -24.16 -6.78
N VAL A 298 -5.69 -23.45 -5.66
CA VAL A 298 -6.90 -23.30 -4.87
C VAL A 298 -7.03 -21.83 -4.48
N ARG A 299 -8.25 -21.33 -4.40
CA ARG A 299 -8.47 -20.00 -3.82
C ARG A 299 -8.33 -20.08 -2.30
N ASP A 300 -7.78 -19.04 -1.71
CA ASP A 300 -7.59 -18.92 -0.26
C ASP A 300 -8.85 -19.28 0.54
N TYR A 301 -10.02 -18.83 0.08
CA TYR A 301 -11.29 -19.13 0.73
C TYR A 301 -11.71 -20.60 0.68
N ALA A 302 -11.40 -21.28 -0.42
CA ALA A 302 -11.76 -22.67 -0.67
C ALA A 302 -10.70 -23.65 -0.13
N PHE A 303 -9.55 -23.14 0.32
CA PHE A 303 -8.45 -23.95 0.83
C PHE A 303 -8.87 -24.88 1.96
N GLN A 304 -9.74 -24.43 2.88
CA GLN A 304 -10.17 -25.30 3.97
C GLN A 304 -10.96 -26.52 3.48
N GLU A 305 -11.81 -26.36 2.48
CA GLU A 305 -12.60 -27.46 1.93
C GLU A 305 -11.72 -28.43 1.14
N ILE A 306 -10.96 -27.92 0.17
CA ILE A 306 -10.09 -28.74 -0.67
C ILE A 306 -8.96 -29.37 0.15
N GLY A 307 -8.42 -28.63 1.12
CA GLY A 307 -7.41 -29.12 2.05
C GLY A 307 -7.92 -30.32 2.86
N ARG A 308 -9.19 -30.32 3.32
CA ARG A 308 -9.82 -31.50 3.95
C ARG A 308 -9.85 -32.71 3.03
N LYS A 309 -10.19 -32.51 1.75
CA LYS A 309 -10.19 -33.58 0.74
C LYS A 309 -8.78 -34.14 0.46
N CYS A 310 -7.74 -33.39 0.81
CA CYS A 310 -6.33 -33.77 0.62
C CYS A 310 -5.61 -34.20 1.91
N GLN A 311 -6.28 -34.23 3.08
CA GLN A 311 -5.65 -34.47 4.39
C GLN A 311 -4.88 -35.79 4.50
N GLU A 312 -5.28 -36.79 3.73
CA GLU A 312 -4.66 -38.11 3.73
C GLU A 312 -3.31 -38.16 2.98
N PHE A 313 -2.93 -37.06 2.31
CA PHE A 313 -1.70 -36.96 1.53
C PHE A 313 -0.67 -36.08 2.24
N SER A 314 0.62 -36.42 2.07
CA SER A 314 1.71 -35.50 2.41
C SER A 314 1.68 -34.33 1.43
N THR A 315 1.02 -33.24 1.83
CA THR A 315 0.80 -32.06 1.00
C THR A 315 1.70 -30.92 1.43
N GLN A 316 2.26 -30.19 0.46
CA GLN A 316 2.91 -28.92 0.72
C GLN A 316 2.05 -27.76 0.26
N ARG A 317 1.70 -26.88 1.19
CA ARG A 317 1.00 -25.62 0.93
C ARG A 317 2.01 -24.52 0.61
N ILE A 318 1.71 -23.73 -0.42
CA ILE A 318 2.44 -22.50 -0.74
C ILE A 318 1.42 -21.37 -0.91
N ASP A 319 1.59 -20.30 -0.14
CA ASP A 319 0.71 -19.15 -0.13
C ASP A 319 1.23 -18.04 -1.06
N LEU A 320 0.37 -17.52 -1.94
CA LEU A 320 0.68 -16.39 -2.81
C LEU A 320 -0.09 -15.15 -2.34
N PHE A 321 0.67 -14.10 -2.03
CA PHE A 321 0.14 -12.80 -1.60
C PHE A 321 0.04 -11.81 -2.76
N LYS A 322 -0.61 -10.66 -2.55
CA LYS A 322 -0.64 -9.54 -3.49
C LYS A 322 0.79 -9.02 -3.79
N LEU A 323 1.00 -8.49 -4.98
CA LEU A 323 2.26 -7.85 -5.35
C LEU A 323 2.41 -6.48 -4.67
N SER A 324 3.66 -6.07 -4.44
CA SER A 324 4.01 -4.71 -4.01
C SER A 324 3.73 -3.69 -5.11
N ASP A 325 3.63 -2.42 -4.71
CA ASP A 325 3.38 -1.32 -5.64
C ASP A 325 4.55 -1.21 -6.66
N GLU A 326 5.79 -1.45 -6.23
CA GLU A 326 6.98 -1.48 -7.08
C GLU A 326 6.94 -2.63 -8.11
N GLN A 327 6.57 -3.84 -7.67
CA GLN A 327 6.46 -4.99 -8.58
C GLN A 327 5.36 -4.78 -9.64
N ILE A 328 4.25 -4.14 -9.26
CA ILE A 328 3.21 -3.75 -10.22
C ILE A 328 3.76 -2.76 -11.23
N ILE A 329 4.51 -1.74 -10.79
CA ILE A 329 5.15 -0.76 -11.68
C ILE A 329 6.11 -1.43 -12.67
N ASP A 330 6.93 -2.37 -12.21
CA ASP A 330 7.87 -3.10 -13.05
C ASP A 330 7.17 -3.96 -14.11
N ILE A 331 6.07 -4.64 -13.76
CA ILE A 331 5.22 -5.34 -14.73
C ILE A 331 4.69 -4.36 -15.79
N ILE A 332 4.21 -3.19 -15.38
CA ILE A 332 3.62 -2.18 -16.27
C ILE A 332 4.66 -1.53 -17.20
N LYS A 333 5.92 -1.44 -16.76
CA LYS A 333 7.04 -0.94 -17.57
C LYS A 333 7.54 -1.97 -18.59
N SER A 334 7.33 -3.26 -18.33
CA SER A 334 7.81 -4.35 -19.18
C SER A 334 6.98 -4.53 -20.46
N GLU A 335 7.52 -5.25 -21.45
CA GLU A 335 6.74 -5.71 -22.60
C GLU A 335 5.60 -6.64 -22.14
N PRO A 336 4.38 -6.51 -22.70
CA PRO A 336 4.01 -5.70 -23.86
C PRO A 336 3.45 -4.31 -23.51
N PHE A 337 3.55 -3.84 -22.26
CA PHE A 337 2.85 -2.63 -21.80
C PHE A 337 3.69 -1.36 -22.03
N GLU A 338 4.94 -1.35 -21.59
CA GLU A 338 5.89 -0.24 -21.81
C GLU A 338 5.36 1.15 -21.37
N ILE A 339 4.54 1.19 -20.32
CA ILE A 339 4.02 2.46 -19.79
C ILE A 339 5.09 3.03 -18.86
N LEU A 340 5.69 4.17 -19.23
CA LEU A 340 6.79 4.80 -18.48
C LEU A 340 6.38 6.05 -17.70
N ASN A 341 5.16 6.57 -17.93
CA ASN A 341 4.69 7.80 -17.28
C ASN A 341 4.30 7.55 -15.80
N PRO A 342 4.92 8.24 -14.82
CA PRO A 342 4.64 8.08 -13.40
C PRO A 342 3.18 8.35 -12.99
N ASP A 343 2.47 9.23 -13.67
CA ASP A 343 1.07 9.53 -13.35
C ASP A 343 0.17 8.33 -13.64
N TYR A 344 0.45 7.62 -14.74
CA TYR A 344 -0.22 6.36 -15.06
C TYR A 344 0.15 5.27 -14.05
N HIS A 345 1.42 5.20 -13.62
CA HIS A 345 1.86 4.24 -12.59
C HIS A 345 1.04 4.40 -11.32
N LYS A 346 0.90 5.64 -10.83
CA LYS A 346 0.14 5.95 -9.61
C LYS A 346 -1.30 5.47 -9.71
N GLU A 347 -1.99 5.76 -10.82
CA GLU A 347 -3.40 5.38 -10.99
C GLU A 347 -3.57 3.87 -11.20
N ILE A 348 -2.71 3.21 -11.99
CA ILE A 348 -2.78 1.75 -12.19
C ILE A 348 -2.50 1.00 -10.88
N VAL A 349 -1.48 1.43 -10.13
CA VAL A 349 -1.16 0.87 -8.81
C VAL A 349 -2.33 1.09 -7.84
N ARG A 350 -3.00 2.25 -7.89
CA ARG A 350 -4.21 2.51 -7.10
C ARG A 350 -5.33 1.52 -7.41
N ILE A 351 -5.67 1.38 -8.69
CA ILE A 351 -6.78 0.54 -9.16
C ILE A 351 -6.50 -0.96 -8.97
N SER A 352 -5.25 -1.39 -9.17
CA SER A 352 -4.89 -2.80 -9.06
C SER A 352 -4.74 -3.30 -7.64
N ASP A 353 -4.31 -2.44 -6.71
CA ASP A 353 -4.06 -2.81 -5.30
C ASP A 353 -3.22 -4.10 -5.16
N GLY A 354 -2.16 -4.24 -5.97
CA GLY A 354 -1.29 -5.41 -5.96
C GLY A 354 -1.86 -6.66 -6.65
N ASN A 355 -3.06 -6.59 -7.24
CA ASN A 355 -3.62 -7.65 -8.07
C ASN A 355 -3.08 -7.54 -9.52
N PRO A 356 -2.22 -8.46 -9.99
CA PRO A 356 -1.62 -8.38 -11.32
C PRO A 356 -2.65 -8.50 -12.44
N ARG A 357 -3.77 -9.21 -12.23
CA ARG A 357 -4.86 -9.26 -13.22
C ARG A 357 -5.44 -7.88 -13.46
N LEU A 358 -5.80 -7.16 -12.40
CA LEU A 358 -6.29 -5.79 -12.50
C LEU A 358 -5.24 -4.86 -13.12
N ALA A 359 -3.97 -4.97 -12.71
CA ALA A 359 -2.89 -4.12 -13.26
C ALA A 359 -2.69 -4.29 -14.76
N ILE A 360 -2.64 -5.54 -15.25
CA ILE A 360 -2.51 -5.85 -16.68
C ILE A 360 -3.68 -5.26 -17.44
N MET A 361 -4.90 -5.41 -16.94
CA MET A 361 -6.11 -4.91 -17.60
C MET A 361 -6.16 -3.38 -17.66
N THR A 362 -5.87 -2.70 -16.55
CA THR A 362 -5.78 -1.23 -16.54
C THR A 362 -4.69 -0.72 -17.48
N SER A 363 -3.57 -1.46 -17.61
CA SER A 363 -2.49 -1.13 -18.53
C SER A 363 -2.89 -1.28 -20.00
N LEU A 364 -3.62 -2.34 -20.35
CA LEU A 364 -4.16 -2.52 -21.69
C LEU A 364 -5.13 -1.40 -22.05
N LEU A 365 -6.02 -1.01 -21.13
CA LEU A 365 -6.91 0.13 -21.36
C LEU A 365 -6.13 1.44 -21.54
N ALA A 366 -5.17 1.69 -20.66
CA ALA A 366 -4.32 2.88 -20.74
C ALA A 366 -3.61 2.98 -22.10
N LYS A 367 -3.12 1.86 -22.64
CA LYS A 367 -2.54 1.81 -23.99
C LYS A 367 -3.56 2.04 -25.10
N GLN A 368 -4.79 1.53 -24.96
CA GLN A 368 -5.82 1.70 -25.98
C GLN A 368 -6.31 3.15 -26.07
N GLU A 369 -6.58 3.79 -24.94
CA GLU A 369 -7.19 5.13 -24.89
C GLU A 369 -6.14 6.27 -24.97
N GLN A 370 -4.87 5.99 -24.65
CA GLN A 370 -3.77 6.97 -24.62
C GLN A 370 -4.10 8.25 -23.82
N ASN A 371 -4.94 8.12 -22.78
CA ASN A 371 -5.48 9.25 -22.03
C ASN A 371 -5.54 8.95 -20.53
N LEU A 372 -4.84 9.73 -19.71
CA LEU A 372 -4.83 9.58 -18.25
C LEU A 372 -6.22 9.84 -17.66
N TYR A 373 -6.99 10.76 -18.26
CA TYR A 373 -8.36 11.04 -17.84
C TYR A 373 -9.31 9.85 -18.05
N ALA A 374 -9.00 8.94 -18.98
CA ALA A 374 -9.74 7.69 -19.11
C ALA A 374 -9.54 6.77 -17.89
N LEU A 375 -8.41 6.91 -17.17
CA LEU A 375 -8.19 6.21 -15.90
C LEU A 375 -8.82 6.94 -14.70
N HIS A 376 -9.13 8.24 -14.84
CA HIS A 376 -9.89 8.98 -13.82
C HIS A 376 -11.38 8.64 -13.84
N ASN A 377 -11.92 8.19 -14.97
CA ASN A 377 -13.24 7.57 -15.03
C ASN A 377 -13.14 6.05 -14.81
N VAL A 378 -12.71 5.68 -13.60
CA VAL A 378 -12.51 4.29 -13.17
C VAL A 378 -13.79 3.46 -13.33
N SER A 379 -14.96 4.09 -13.26
CA SER A 379 -16.26 3.42 -13.43
C SER A 379 -16.40 2.84 -14.84
N ASP A 380 -16.12 3.62 -15.87
CA ASP A 380 -16.22 3.18 -17.26
C ASP A 380 -15.15 2.12 -17.59
N LEU A 381 -13.98 2.18 -16.95
CA LEU A 381 -12.97 1.11 -17.01
C LEU A 381 -13.51 -0.21 -16.47
N PHE A 382 -14.13 -0.20 -15.29
CA PHE A 382 -14.72 -1.41 -14.72
C PHE A 382 -15.88 -1.92 -15.59
N GLU A 383 -16.73 -1.05 -16.12
CA GLU A 383 -17.81 -1.46 -17.04
C GLU A 383 -17.28 -2.09 -18.32
N LYS A 384 -16.23 -1.52 -18.92
CA LYS A 384 -15.54 -2.11 -20.07
C LYS A 384 -14.89 -3.45 -19.70
N TYR A 385 -14.33 -3.56 -18.48
CA TYR A 385 -13.82 -4.81 -17.93
C TYR A 385 -14.90 -5.90 -17.90
N PHE A 386 -16.04 -5.65 -17.25
CA PHE A 386 -17.10 -6.63 -17.15
C PHE A 386 -17.68 -7.00 -18.53
N SER A 387 -18.03 -6.01 -19.35
CA SER A 387 -18.64 -6.25 -20.68
C SER A 387 -17.73 -6.92 -21.71
N THR A 388 -16.41 -6.71 -21.63
CA THR A 388 -15.47 -7.18 -22.67
C THR A 388 -14.66 -8.40 -22.23
N PHE A 389 -14.36 -8.53 -20.93
CA PHE A 389 -13.35 -9.47 -20.41
C PHE A 389 -13.93 -10.55 -19.50
N ILE A 390 -15.13 -10.35 -18.94
CA ILE A 390 -15.88 -11.43 -18.32
C ILE A 390 -16.79 -12.02 -19.39
N LYS A 391 -16.74 -13.34 -19.57
CA LYS A 391 -17.70 -14.08 -20.40
C LYS A 391 -19.02 -14.14 -19.65
N ASP A 392 -19.69 -13.01 -19.53
CA ASP A 392 -21.10 -12.98 -19.18
C ASP A 392 -21.90 -12.85 -20.47
N ASP A 393 -22.95 -13.65 -20.64
CA ASP A 393 -23.88 -13.52 -21.76
C ASP A 393 -24.89 -12.37 -21.47
N GLY A 394 -24.40 -11.25 -20.91
CA GLY A 394 -25.20 -10.14 -20.38
C GLY A 394 -25.65 -10.32 -18.92
N GLU A 395 -25.16 -11.36 -18.23
CA GLU A 395 -25.53 -11.61 -16.83
C GLU A 395 -25.04 -10.51 -15.89
N PHE A 396 -23.85 -9.93 -16.10
CA PHE A 396 -23.40 -8.80 -15.27
C PHE A 396 -24.30 -7.57 -15.43
N GLU A 397 -24.77 -7.31 -16.66
CA GLU A 397 -25.63 -6.16 -16.97
C GLU A 397 -27.05 -6.30 -16.40
N SER A 398 -27.40 -7.47 -15.86
CA SER A 398 -28.69 -7.70 -15.18
C SER A 398 -28.85 -6.74 -13.99
N PRO A 399 -29.94 -5.95 -13.94
CA PRO A 399 -30.20 -5.05 -12.81
C PRO A 399 -30.25 -5.76 -11.46
N LEU A 400 -30.76 -7.00 -11.41
CA LEU A 400 -30.81 -7.81 -10.18
C LEU A 400 -29.40 -8.16 -9.69
N ASN A 401 -28.49 -8.50 -10.60
CA ASN A 401 -27.11 -8.87 -10.27
C ASN A 401 -26.35 -7.67 -9.71
N ILE A 402 -26.50 -6.50 -10.32
CA ILE A 402 -25.90 -5.25 -9.84
C ILE A 402 -26.47 -4.86 -8.47
N LYS A 403 -27.79 -5.02 -8.25
CA LYS A 403 -28.40 -4.81 -6.93
C LYS A 403 -27.79 -5.73 -5.87
N CYS A 404 -27.68 -7.03 -6.14
CA CYS A 404 -27.10 -7.99 -5.20
C CYS A 404 -25.64 -7.64 -4.89
N LEU A 405 -24.83 -7.35 -5.91
CA LEU A 405 -23.43 -6.92 -5.74
C LEU A 405 -23.31 -5.64 -4.90
N GLY A 406 -24.19 -4.66 -5.13
CA GLY A 406 -24.24 -3.41 -4.37
C GLY A 406 -24.51 -3.62 -2.88
N LEU A 407 -25.47 -4.49 -2.54
CA LEU A 407 -25.77 -4.83 -1.15
C LEU A 407 -24.61 -5.57 -0.49
N ILE A 408 -24.06 -6.59 -1.15
CA ILE A 408 -22.92 -7.36 -0.63
C ILE A 408 -21.73 -6.43 -0.39
N ALA A 409 -21.46 -5.50 -1.32
CA ALA A 409 -20.39 -4.52 -1.19
C ALA A 409 -20.56 -3.60 0.04
N PHE A 410 -21.76 -3.05 0.25
CA PHE A 410 -22.03 -2.20 1.40
C PHE A 410 -21.91 -2.96 2.73
N PHE A 411 -22.60 -4.11 2.85
CA PHE A 411 -22.61 -4.89 4.09
C PHE A 411 -21.32 -5.66 4.36
N TYR A 412 -20.34 -5.60 3.44
CA TYR A 412 -19.10 -6.38 3.43
C TYR A 412 -19.33 -7.88 3.21
N THR A 413 -20.22 -8.48 4.01
CA THR A 413 -20.65 -9.87 3.89
C THR A 413 -22.15 -10.01 4.17
N ILE A 414 -22.85 -10.90 3.47
CA ILE A 414 -24.25 -11.26 3.77
C ILE A 414 -24.33 -12.74 4.15
N PRO A 415 -24.93 -13.11 5.30
CA PRO A 415 -25.05 -14.50 5.75
C PRO A 415 -26.17 -15.24 5.00
N TYR A 416 -25.91 -15.66 3.76
CA TYR A 416 -26.94 -16.16 2.84
C TYR A 416 -27.73 -17.36 3.37
N LYS A 417 -27.17 -18.22 4.24
CA LYS A 417 -27.95 -19.32 4.86
C LYS A 417 -28.79 -18.90 6.07
N ASN A 418 -28.44 -17.79 6.73
CA ASN A 418 -29.30 -17.21 7.76
C ASN A 418 -30.42 -16.44 7.06
N ARG A 419 -31.49 -17.18 6.73
CA ARG A 419 -32.62 -16.64 5.99
C ARG A 419 -33.25 -15.43 6.67
N GLU A 420 -33.39 -15.44 7.99
CA GLU A 420 -34.01 -14.33 8.73
C GLU A 420 -33.24 -13.01 8.53
N VAL A 421 -31.92 -13.05 8.71
CA VAL A 421 -31.07 -11.87 8.54
C VAL A 421 -31.02 -11.45 7.07
N SER A 422 -30.77 -12.38 6.16
CA SER A 422 -30.67 -12.06 4.72
C SER A 422 -32.00 -11.53 4.16
N GLU A 423 -33.13 -12.16 4.48
CA GLU A 423 -34.45 -11.74 4.02
C GLU A 423 -34.85 -10.37 4.61
N SER A 424 -34.43 -10.05 5.85
CA SER A 424 -34.63 -8.72 6.42
C SER A 424 -33.91 -7.62 5.65
N ILE A 425 -32.69 -7.88 5.16
CA ILE A 425 -31.93 -6.93 4.34
C ILE A 425 -32.55 -6.81 2.95
N LEU A 426 -32.76 -7.93 2.29
CA LEU A 426 -33.18 -7.99 0.88
C LEU A 426 -34.57 -7.39 0.65
N LYS A 427 -35.48 -7.58 1.61
CA LYS A 427 -36.87 -7.10 1.50
C LYS A 427 -36.96 -5.58 1.48
N GLU A 428 -36.07 -4.86 2.18
CA GLU A 428 -36.01 -3.39 2.14
C GLU A 428 -35.65 -2.86 0.74
N PHE A 429 -35.07 -3.70 -0.13
CA PHE A 429 -34.62 -3.33 -1.48
C PHE A 429 -35.39 -4.05 -2.60
N ASP A 430 -36.56 -4.62 -2.27
CA ASP A 430 -37.43 -5.35 -3.20
C ASP A 430 -36.74 -6.54 -3.89
N ILE A 431 -35.89 -7.27 -3.16
CA ILE A 431 -35.23 -8.49 -3.64
C ILE A 431 -35.77 -9.69 -2.86
N SER A 432 -36.21 -10.74 -3.56
CA SER A 432 -36.64 -11.97 -2.89
C SER A 432 -35.43 -12.80 -2.48
N TYR A 433 -35.55 -13.54 -1.37
CA TYR A 433 -34.47 -14.42 -0.90
C TYR A 433 -34.09 -15.46 -1.96
N ASN A 434 -35.06 -16.04 -2.66
CA ASN A 434 -34.78 -17.06 -3.68
C ASN A 434 -34.01 -16.48 -4.86
N ASP A 435 -34.43 -15.31 -5.36
CA ASP A 435 -33.74 -14.62 -6.45
C ASP A 435 -32.30 -14.26 -6.05
N PHE A 436 -32.08 -13.87 -4.80
CA PHE A 436 -30.74 -13.61 -4.27
C PHE A 436 -29.87 -14.87 -4.27
N ILE A 437 -30.40 -16.03 -3.84
CA ILE A 437 -29.66 -17.31 -3.86
C ILE A 437 -29.24 -17.69 -5.28
N ASP A 438 -30.17 -17.65 -6.24
CA ASP A 438 -29.88 -17.97 -7.64
C ASP A 438 -28.85 -16.98 -8.23
N THR A 439 -28.92 -15.71 -7.80
CA THR A 439 -28.00 -14.66 -8.22
C THR A 439 -26.59 -14.89 -7.67
N ILE A 440 -26.42 -15.17 -6.38
CA ILE A 440 -25.07 -15.36 -5.80
C ILE A 440 -24.35 -16.58 -6.39
N ASP A 441 -25.08 -17.65 -6.72
CA ASP A 441 -24.53 -18.83 -7.42
C ASP A 441 -24.03 -18.47 -8.82
N THR A 442 -24.72 -17.56 -9.50
CA THR A 442 -24.32 -17.03 -10.81
C THR A 442 -23.10 -16.12 -10.69
N LEU A 443 -23.12 -15.21 -9.72
CA LEU A 443 -22.03 -14.27 -9.47
C LEU A 443 -20.73 -14.96 -9.01
N ASP A 444 -20.82 -16.07 -8.26
CA ASP A 444 -19.65 -16.85 -7.83
C ASP A 444 -18.97 -17.53 -9.03
N LYS A 445 -19.77 -18.06 -9.97
CA LYS A 445 -19.25 -18.61 -11.24
C LYS A 445 -18.47 -17.55 -12.04
N LEU A 446 -18.97 -16.32 -12.06
CA LEU A 446 -18.34 -15.17 -12.72
C LEU A 446 -17.15 -14.56 -11.94
N GLU A 447 -16.79 -15.08 -10.76
CA GLU A 447 -15.73 -14.54 -9.88
C GLU A 447 -16.01 -13.12 -9.34
N LEU A 448 -17.28 -12.71 -9.28
CA LEU A 448 -17.67 -11.39 -8.78
C LEU A 448 -17.91 -11.37 -7.29
N VAL A 449 -18.30 -12.53 -6.75
CA VAL A 449 -18.45 -12.78 -5.31
C VAL A 449 -17.72 -14.05 -4.94
N GLU A 450 -17.55 -14.22 -3.64
CA GLU A 450 -17.02 -15.41 -3.01
C GLU A 450 -18.03 -15.89 -1.98
N ILE A 451 -18.34 -17.18 -2.01
CA ILE A 451 -19.18 -17.85 -1.01
C ILE A 451 -18.28 -18.63 -0.04
N GLN A 452 -18.27 -18.23 1.24
CA GLN A 452 -17.44 -18.85 2.28
C GLN A 452 -18.17 -18.85 3.64
N PHE A 453 -18.09 -19.97 4.37
CA PHE A 453 -18.67 -20.11 5.73
C PHE A 453 -20.12 -19.58 5.83
N GLU A 454 -20.96 -19.92 4.85
CA GLU A 454 -22.37 -19.51 4.84
C GLU A 454 -22.60 -18.00 4.64
N HIS A 455 -21.56 -17.28 4.23
CA HIS A 455 -21.58 -15.86 3.87
C HIS A 455 -21.17 -15.68 2.42
N VAL A 456 -21.64 -14.59 1.82
CA VAL A 456 -21.19 -14.11 0.51
C VAL A 456 -20.52 -12.75 0.65
N LYS A 457 -19.40 -12.54 -0.04
CA LYS A 457 -18.65 -11.26 -0.03
C LYS A 457 -18.08 -10.93 -1.40
N VAL A 458 -17.74 -9.67 -1.65
CA VAL A 458 -16.95 -9.28 -2.82
C VAL A 458 -15.46 -9.50 -2.50
N PRO A 459 -14.69 -10.23 -3.33
CA PRO A 459 -13.33 -10.66 -2.99
C PRO A 459 -12.32 -9.51 -2.94
N GLU A 460 -12.50 -8.45 -3.74
CA GLU A 460 -11.57 -7.32 -3.83
C GLU A 460 -12.23 -6.01 -3.41
N GLN A 461 -11.53 -5.22 -2.58
CA GLN A 461 -12.07 -3.96 -2.04
C GLN A 461 -12.38 -2.94 -3.14
N ASN A 462 -11.50 -2.78 -4.14
CA ASN A 462 -11.75 -1.86 -5.25
C ASN A 462 -12.97 -2.26 -6.09
N LEU A 463 -13.25 -3.56 -6.20
CA LEU A 463 -14.47 -4.07 -6.85
C LEU A 463 -15.69 -3.80 -5.99
N ALA A 464 -15.60 -3.99 -4.67
CA ALA A 464 -16.69 -3.65 -3.75
C ALA A 464 -17.05 -2.16 -3.85
N THR A 465 -16.05 -1.27 -3.83
CA THR A 465 -16.24 0.17 -4.03
C THR A 465 -16.93 0.47 -5.36
N PHE A 466 -16.54 -0.21 -6.44
CA PHE A 466 -17.21 -0.07 -7.74
C PHE A 466 -18.67 -0.54 -7.72
N PHE A 467 -18.97 -1.73 -7.17
CA PHE A 467 -20.34 -2.24 -7.16
C PHE A 467 -21.27 -1.41 -6.27
N PHE A 468 -20.78 -0.92 -5.13
CA PHE A 468 -21.51 0.05 -4.31
C PHE A 468 -21.82 1.31 -5.13
N TYR A 469 -20.82 1.90 -5.78
CA TYR A 469 -20.99 3.10 -6.59
C TYR A 469 -21.97 2.86 -7.75
N LYS A 470 -21.84 1.74 -8.47
CA LYS A 470 -22.71 1.41 -9.60
C LYS A 470 -24.17 1.27 -9.16
N ALA A 471 -24.43 0.48 -8.11
CA ALA A 471 -25.78 0.16 -7.67
C ALA A 471 -26.51 1.33 -6.98
N PHE A 472 -25.86 2.04 -6.05
CA PHE A 472 -26.48 3.09 -5.25
C PHE A 472 -26.35 4.50 -5.83
N ILE A 473 -25.31 4.76 -6.64
CA ILE A 473 -24.94 6.14 -7.02
C ILE A 473 -25.11 6.38 -8.53
N LYS A 474 -24.41 5.60 -9.38
CA LYS A 474 -24.41 5.79 -10.85
C LYS A 474 -25.75 5.42 -11.45
N ASP A 475 -26.17 4.17 -11.28
CA ASP A 475 -27.36 3.62 -11.92
C ASP A 475 -28.62 3.78 -11.04
N ASN A 476 -28.43 4.09 -9.76
CA ASN A 476 -29.50 4.32 -8.78
C ASN A 476 -30.54 3.19 -8.75
N LEU A 477 -30.06 1.94 -8.85
CA LEU A 477 -30.88 0.73 -8.80
C LEU A 477 -31.31 0.41 -7.36
N LEU A 478 -30.52 0.83 -6.38
CA LEU A 478 -30.81 0.72 -4.96
C LEU A 478 -30.94 2.13 -4.36
N SER A 479 -31.96 2.32 -3.51
CA SER A 479 -32.22 3.59 -2.84
C SER A 479 -31.21 3.85 -1.72
N PHE A 480 -30.37 4.87 -1.88
CA PHE A 480 -29.47 5.31 -0.81
C PHE A 480 -30.24 5.84 0.40
N SER A 481 -31.36 6.54 0.19
CA SER A 481 -32.29 6.93 1.26
C SER A 481 -32.79 5.74 2.10
N THR A 482 -33.17 4.63 1.46
CA THR A 482 -33.62 3.43 2.17
C THR A 482 -32.49 2.82 2.99
N LEU A 483 -31.28 2.76 2.41
CA LEU A 483 -30.08 2.28 3.10
C LEU A 483 -29.79 3.12 4.34
N LEU A 484 -29.81 4.44 4.20
CA LEU A 484 -29.52 5.38 5.27
C LEU A 484 -30.54 5.29 6.41
N ASN A 485 -31.83 5.34 6.09
CA ASN A 485 -32.91 5.29 7.08
C ASN A 485 -32.91 4.00 7.89
N SER A 486 -32.58 2.88 7.26
CA SER A 486 -32.73 1.55 7.87
C SER A 486 -31.48 1.08 8.60
N TYR A 487 -30.28 1.53 8.17
CA TYR A 487 -29.01 0.92 8.61
C TYR A 487 -27.98 1.89 9.20
N PHE A 488 -28.17 3.22 9.15
CA PHE A 488 -27.15 4.15 9.66
C PHE A 488 -26.77 3.88 11.12
N GLU A 489 -27.75 3.71 12.02
CA GLU A 489 -27.49 3.55 13.46
C GLU A 489 -26.62 2.32 13.78
N ASN A 490 -26.82 1.21 13.06
CA ASN A 490 -26.14 -0.06 13.32
C ASN A 490 -24.88 -0.26 12.46
N TYR A 491 -24.73 0.49 11.36
CA TYR A 491 -23.67 0.31 10.36
C TYR A 491 -22.93 1.60 10.00
N LYS A 492 -22.82 2.57 10.93
CA LYS A 492 -22.17 3.88 10.71
C LYS A 492 -20.85 3.80 9.91
N ASN A 493 -19.92 2.94 10.36
CA ASN A 493 -18.61 2.77 9.72
C ASN A 493 -18.71 2.25 8.28
N ARG A 494 -19.74 1.48 7.93
CA ARG A 494 -19.92 0.99 6.55
C ARG A 494 -20.26 2.11 5.58
N PHE A 495 -20.92 3.18 6.03
CA PHE A 495 -21.17 4.35 5.20
C PHE A 495 -19.85 5.06 4.86
N THR A 496 -19.02 5.36 5.86
CA THR A 496 -17.72 6.00 5.64
C THR A 496 -16.80 5.11 4.81
N ASP A 497 -16.74 3.81 5.10
CA ASP A 497 -15.94 2.80 4.37
C ASP A 497 -16.40 2.58 2.92
N SER A 498 -17.63 2.96 2.55
CA SER A 498 -18.15 2.82 1.19
C SER A 498 -18.07 4.14 0.42
N ILE A 499 -18.45 5.25 1.05
CA ILE A 499 -18.58 6.56 0.42
C ILE A 499 -17.23 7.24 0.25
N ILE A 500 -16.33 7.16 1.23
CA ILE A 500 -15.00 7.79 1.11
C ILE A 500 -14.20 7.16 -0.04
N PRO A 501 -14.09 5.82 -0.16
CA PRO A 501 -13.46 5.22 -1.34
C PRO A 501 -14.17 5.56 -2.64
N ALA A 502 -15.52 5.65 -2.65
CA ALA A 502 -16.25 6.07 -3.84
C ALA A 502 -15.92 7.51 -4.27
N ASN A 503 -15.85 8.46 -3.34
CA ASN A 503 -15.39 9.83 -3.62
C ASN A 503 -13.98 9.84 -4.20
N ASN A 504 -13.06 9.12 -3.56
CA ASN A 504 -11.65 9.09 -3.94
C ASN A 504 -11.44 8.42 -5.30
N THR A 505 -12.31 7.47 -5.68
CA THR A 505 -12.16 6.66 -6.90
C THR A 505 -12.93 7.23 -8.10
N PHE A 506 -14.16 7.70 -7.89
CA PHE A 506 -15.08 8.12 -8.95
C PHE A 506 -15.32 9.62 -9.02
N GLY A 507 -14.65 10.40 -8.16
CA GLY A 507 -14.77 11.84 -8.09
C GLY A 507 -15.82 12.29 -7.06
N PRO A 508 -15.47 13.18 -6.10
CA PRO A 508 -16.38 13.60 -5.04
C PRO A 508 -17.68 14.21 -5.58
N GLN A 509 -17.62 15.01 -6.64
CA GLN A 509 -18.79 15.68 -7.20
C GLN A 509 -19.86 14.69 -7.69
N ASN A 510 -19.44 13.64 -8.41
CA ASN A 510 -20.33 12.60 -8.96
C ASN A 510 -21.09 11.84 -7.86
N VAL A 511 -20.46 11.66 -6.71
CA VAL A 511 -21.06 11.02 -5.54
C VAL A 511 -21.94 12.01 -4.77
N MET A 512 -21.40 13.19 -4.46
CA MET A 512 -22.07 14.25 -3.70
C MET A 512 -23.42 14.64 -4.30
N ASP A 513 -23.47 14.85 -5.61
CA ASP A 513 -24.70 15.29 -6.28
C ASP A 513 -25.84 14.28 -6.17
N LYS A 514 -25.53 13.00 -5.99
CA LYS A 514 -26.51 11.92 -5.86
C LYS A 514 -26.97 11.71 -4.43
N ILE A 515 -26.04 11.71 -3.46
CA ILE A 515 -26.38 11.32 -2.08
C ILE A 515 -26.73 12.50 -1.17
N LYS A 516 -26.27 13.72 -1.48
CA LYS A 516 -26.51 14.89 -0.62
C LYS A 516 -27.99 15.17 -0.34
N PRO A 517 -28.93 15.06 -1.31
CA PRO A 517 -30.35 15.25 -1.03
C PRO A 517 -30.90 14.31 0.04
N ASP A 518 -30.49 13.03 0.00
CA ASP A 518 -30.91 12.01 0.96
C ASP A 518 -30.32 12.30 2.35
N LEU A 519 -29.06 12.71 2.43
CA LEU A 519 -28.40 13.12 3.68
C LEU A 519 -29.11 14.32 4.33
N VAL A 520 -29.46 15.34 3.53
CA VAL A 520 -30.20 16.52 4.01
C VAL A 520 -31.59 16.13 4.49
N ASN A 521 -32.25 15.18 3.82
CA ASN A 521 -33.57 14.72 4.25
C ASN A 521 -33.49 13.95 5.57
N TYR A 522 -32.53 13.04 5.71
CA TYR A 522 -32.30 12.29 6.95
C TYR A 522 -31.99 13.21 8.12
N TRP A 523 -31.13 14.23 7.91
CA TRP A 523 -30.82 15.25 8.91
C TRP A 523 -32.07 15.89 9.53
N LYS A 524 -33.07 16.25 8.70
CA LYS A 524 -34.32 16.86 9.18
C LYS A 524 -35.07 15.98 10.17
N HIS A 525 -34.98 14.66 10.05
CA HIS A 525 -35.66 13.72 10.92
C HIS A 525 -34.94 13.48 12.24
N ILE A 526 -33.61 13.59 12.26
CA ILE A 526 -32.79 13.29 13.45
C ILE A 526 -32.31 14.54 14.21
N SER A 527 -32.40 15.73 13.61
CA SER A 527 -31.87 16.99 14.15
C SER A 527 -32.32 17.37 15.56
N SER A 528 -33.41 16.77 16.06
CA SER A 528 -33.90 16.99 17.43
C SER A 528 -33.19 16.15 18.50
N ASP A 529 -32.48 15.08 18.11
CA ASP A 529 -31.70 14.22 19.00
C ASP A 529 -30.22 14.59 18.88
N SER A 530 -29.66 15.20 19.94
CA SER A 530 -28.29 15.73 19.94
C SER A 530 -27.24 14.65 19.67
N ASN A 531 -27.40 13.46 20.27
CA ASN A 531 -26.41 12.38 20.14
C ASN A 531 -26.42 11.80 18.73
N LYS A 532 -27.61 11.51 18.19
CA LYS A 532 -27.75 11.02 16.81
C LYS A 532 -27.27 12.05 15.80
N SER A 533 -27.55 13.32 16.06
CA SER A 533 -27.12 14.44 15.23
C SER A 533 -25.60 14.55 15.18
N PHE A 534 -24.94 14.49 16.33
CA PHE A 534 -23.49 14.55 16.41
C PHE A 534 -22.84 13.37 15.65
N ASP A 535 -23.28 12.14 15.93
CA ASP A 535 -22.79 10.93 15.25
C ASP A 535 -22.91 11.01 13.71
N PHE A 536 -24.06 11.51 13.25
CA PHE A 536 -24.35 11.67 11.83
C PHE A 536 -23.49 12.74 11.18
N LEU A 537 -23.38 13.91 11.81
CA LEU A 537 -22.54 14.99 11.30
C LEU A 537 -21.05 14.62 11.36
N ASN A 538 -20.60 13.86 12.36
CA ASN A 538 -19.22 13.38 12.41
C ASN A 538 -18.88 12.49 11.19
N SER A 539 -19.86 11.73 10.69
CA SER A 539 -19.70 10.90 9.49
C SER A 539 -19.82 11.71 8.18
N PHE A 540 -20.66 12.76 8.16
CA PHE A 540 -21.08 13.44 6.93
C PHE A 540 -20.83 14.95 6.88
N TRP A 541 -20.01 15.50 7.78
CA TRP A 541 -19.72 16.94 7.88
C TRP A 541 -19.31 17.55 6.53
N PHE A 542 -18.55 16.80 5.72
CA PHE A 542 -18.07 17.24 4.42
C PHE A 542 -19.23 17.55 3.44
N TYR A 543 -20.35 16.83 3.56
CA TYR A 543 -21.55 17.01 2.74
C TYR A 543 -22.50 18.06 3.32
N LEU A 544 -22.55 18.13 4.65
CA LEU A 544 -23.50 18.90 5.44
C LEU A 544 -22.80 20.04 6.20
N GLN A 545 -21.92 20.77 5.51
CA GLN A 545 -21.06 21.78 6.12
C GLN A 545 -21.87 22.86 6.85
N ASP A 546 -22.89 23.42 6.21
CA ASP A 546 -23.73 24.47 6.80
C ASP A 546 -24.51 23.95 8.02
N GLN A 547 -25.07 22.74 7.94
CA GLN A 547 -25.78 22.10 9.06
C GLN A 547 -24.84 21.79 10.22
N THR A 548 -23.59 21.41 9.92
CA THR A 548 -22.58 21.11 10.94
C THR A 548 -22.21 22.38 11.71
N LEU A 549 -21.98 23.48 11.00
CA LEU A 549 -21.69 24.79 11.61
C LEU A 549 -22.88 25.31 12.43
N GLU A 550 -24.10 25.18 11.91
CA GLU A 550 -25.32 25.57 12.64
C GLU A 550 -25.54 24.74 13.91
N PHE A 551 -25.40 23.41 13.81
CA PHE A 551 -25.53 22.51 14.96
C PHE A 551 -24.50 22.81 16.04
N THR A 552 -23.23 22.92 15.66
CA THR A 552 -22.15 23.22 16.62
C THR A 552 -22.32 24.61 17.24
N TYR A 553 -22.75 25.62 16.48
CA TYR A 553 -23.11 26.93 17.03
C TYR A 553 -24.17 26.83 18.13
N GLN A 554 -25.26 26.08 17.89
CA GLN A 554 -26.32 25.88 18.89
C GLN A 554 -25.82 25.16 20.15
N GLN A 555 -24.95 24.15 20.00
CA GLN A 555 -24.33 23.47 21.14
C GLN A 555 -23.42 24.42 21.93
N ILE A 556 -22.62 25.23 21.24
CA ILE A 556 -21.70 26.19 21.86
C ILE A 556 -22.49 27.27 22.62
N GLU A 557 -23.59 27.78 22.03
CA GLU A 557 -24.44 28.79 22.66
C GLU A 557 -25.06 28.34 23.98
N ALA A 558 -25.28 27.03 24.17
CA ALA A 558 -25.84 26.47 25.39
C ALA A 558 -24.86 26.52 26.58
N PHE A 559 -23.56 26.64 26.35
CA PHE A 559 -22.58 26.80 27.44
C PHE A 559 -22.65 28.21 28.03
N PRO A 560 -22.49 28.38 29.36
CA PRO A 560 -22.45 29.69 29.98
C PRO A 560 -21.22 30.49 29.51
N LYS A 561 -21.36 31.80 29.39
CA LYS A 561 -20.22 32.69 29.16
C LYS A 561 -19.39 32.83 30.44
N VAL A 562 -18.07 32.83 30.30
CA VAL A 562 -17.12 33.03 31.41
C VAL A 562 -16.61 34.47 31.34
N GLU A 563 -16.80 35.26 32.42
CA GLU A 563 -16.46 36.69 32.43
C GLU A 563 -14.96 36.96 32.68
N ASP A 564 -14.31 36.14 33.51
CA ASP A 564 -12.87 36.26 33.83
C ASP A 564 -12.18 34.92 33.61
N SER A 565 -11.42 34.82 32.52
CA SER A 565 -10.71 33.59 32.15
C SER A 565 -9.21 33.85 32.03
N THR A 566 -8.42 32.96 32.60
CA THR A 566 -7.00 32.84 32.27
C THR A 566 -6.84 31.80 31.18
N TYR A 567 -6.10 32.13 30.14
CA TYR A 567 -5.92 31.28 28.96
C TYR A 567 -4.55 30.64 29.00
N ASP A 568 -4.51 29.35 29.31
CA ASP A 568 -3.29 28.55 29.19
C ASP A 568 -3.20 27.90 27.81
N THR A 569 -1.99 27.80 27.30
CA THR A 569 -1.68 27.14 26.02
C THR A 569 -0.71 25.98 26.18
N SER A 570 -0.25 25.72 27.41
CA SER A 570 0.68 24.65 27.73
C SER A 570 0.00 23.28 27.66
N TYR A 571 0.73 22.30 27.12
CA TYR A 571 0.31 20.90 27.11
C TYR A 571 1.52 19.98 27.09
N GLU A 572 1.35 18.78 27.63
CA GLU A 572 2.36 17.73 27.62
C GLU A 572 2.41 17.01 26.26
N THR A 573 3.56 16.38 25.97
CA THR A 573 3.69 15.58 24.75
C THR A 573 2.71 14.41 24.82
N ASN A 574 1.93 14.19 23.75
CA ASN A 574 0.91 13.14 23.62
C ASN A 574 -0.36 13.31 24.47
N GLN A 575 -0.58 14.45 25.13
CA GLN A 575 -1.74 14.68 26.00
C GLN A 575 -3.10 14.44 25.30
N PHE A 576 -3.22 14.82 24.03
CA PHE A 576 -4.49 14.77 23.27
C PHE A 576 -4.58 13.57 22.30
N ASN A 577 -3.82 12.50 22.53
CA ASN A 577 -3.84 11.34 21.62
C ASN A 577 -5.08 10.46 21.80
N TYR A 578 -5.65 10.37 23.01
CA TYR A 578 -6.72 9.41 23.36
C TYR A 578 -8.02 10.06 23.84
N ASP A 579 -7.94 11.19 24.54
CA ASP A 579 -9.09 11.93 25.03
C ASP A 579 -9.20 13.22 24.23
N LYS A 580 -10.16 13.26 23.30
CA LYS A 580 -10.34 14.33 22.32
C LYS A 580 -11.73 14.89 22.43
N ASP A 581 -11.82 16.21 22.44
CA ASP A 581 -13.07 16.95 22.49
C ASP A 581 -13.83 16.82 21.18
N GLU A 582 -15.07 16.37 21.30
CA GLU A 582 -15.98 16.11 20.20
C GLU A 582 -16.22 17.34 19.30
N ILE A 583 -16.36 18.53 19.89
CA ILE A 583 -16.59 19.78 19.14
C ILE A 583 -15.29 20.19 18.41
N ILE A 584 -14.14 20.07 19.07
CA ILE A 584 -12.84 20.38 18.46
C ILE A 584 -12.52 19.43 17.30
N GLU A 585 -12.78 18.14 17.44
CA GLU A 585 -12.57 17.18 16.36
C GLU A 585 -13.51 17.44 15.17
N LEU A 586 -14.80 17.67 15.43
CA LEU A 586 -15.78 17.91 14.37
C LEU A 586 -15.49 19.19 13.57
N LEU A 587 -15.27 20.32 14.26
CA LEU A 587 -14.94 21.60 13.61
C LEU A 587 -13.52 21.62 13.05
N GLY A 588 -12.58 20.93 13.69
CA GLY A 588 -11.21 20.77 13.22
C GLY A 588 -11.10 20.08 11.85
N ASN A 589 -12.10 19.29 11.44
CA ASN A 589 -12.15 18.74 10.09
C ASN A 589 -12.19 19.82 8.98
N PHE A 590 -12.78 20.98 9.25
CA PHE A 590 -12.87 22.09 8.31
C PHE A 590 -11.51 22.75 8.05
N PHE A 591 -10.52 22.50 8.91
CA PHE A 591 -9.15 23.00 8.74
C PHE A 591 -8.48 22.53 7.46
N ARG A 592 -9.01 21.48 6.80
CA ARG A 592 -8.50 20.99 5.51
C ARG A 592 -9.13 21.69 4.31
N LEU A 593 -10.13 22.54 4.51
CA LEU A 593 -10.87 23.20 3.44
C LEU A 593 -10.25 24.54 3.03
N ASN A 594 -10.29 24.84 1.73
CA ASN A 594 -9.89 26.12 1.16
C ASN A 594 -11.12 26.95 0.75
N ASN A 595 -12.11 27.10 1.63
CA ASN A 595 -13.35 27.83 1.36
C ASN A 595 -13.83 28.65 2.58
N LYS A 596 -14.93 29.39 2.42
CA LYS A 596 -15.48 30.28 3.47
C LYS A 596 -15.76 29.58 4.80
N ASN A 597 -16.13 28.31 4.78
CA ASN A 597 -16.55 27.56 5.96
C ASN A 597 -15.36 27.28 6.91
N LEU A 598 -14.12 27.38 6.41
CA LEU A 598 -12.93 27.38 7.26
C LEU A 598 -12.97 28.51 8.29
N LYS A 599 -13.28 29.73 7.83
CA LYS A 599 -13.29 30.93 8.69
C LYS A 599 -14.33 30.77 9.80
N ASP A 600 -15.54 30.35 9.42
CA ASP A 600 -16.66 30.19 10.34
C ASP A 600 -16.34 29.09 11.38
N SER A 601 -15.71 27.99 10.97
CA SER A 601 -15.25 26.94 11.91
C SER A 601 -14.21 27.46 12.91
N ILE A 602 -13.21 28.22 12.46
CA ILE A 602 -12.18 28.78 13.36
C ILE A 602 -12.83 29.75 14.36
N GLU A 603 -13.71 30.63 13.90
CA GLU A 603 -14.42 31.59 14.77
C GLU A 603 -15.31 30.87 15.79
N LEU A 604 -16.01 29.80 15.39
CA LEU A 604 -16.79 28.95 16.31
C LEU A 604 -15.90 28.25 17.34
N LEU A 605 -14.73 27.75 16.95
CA LEU A 605 -13.80 27.10 17.89
C LEU A 605 -13.27 28.07 18.94
N PHE A 606 -12.98 29.32 18.57
CA PHE A 606 -12.61 30.33 19.55
C PHE A 606 -13.81 30.79 20.40
N GLU A 607 -15.02 30.83 19.87
CA GLU A 607 -16.24 31.04 20.68
C GLU A 607 -16.51 29.87 21.63
N TYR A 608 -16.16 28.64 21.24
CA TYR A 608 -16.22 27.50 22.15
C TYR A 608 -15.22 27.64 23.30
N VAL A 609 -13.96 27.97 23.00
CA VAL A 609 -12.92 28.18 24.01
C VAL A 609 -13.21 29.39 24.90
N SER A 610 -13.88 30.44 24.40
CA SER A 610 -14.28 31.58 25.25
C SER A 610 -15.28 31.18 26.34
N ARG A 611 -16.03 30.09 26.13
CA ARG A 611 -16.96 29.48 27.11
C ARG A 611 -16.34 28.32 27.89
N LYS A 612 -15.27 27.73 27.36
CA LYS A 612 -14.51 26.60 27.90
C LYS A 612 -12.99 26.87 27.83
N PRO A 613 -12.46 27.80 28.64
CA PRO A 613 -11.06 28.22 28.55
C PRO A 613 -10.05 27.07 28.70
N GLU A 614 -10.41 26.04 29.47
CA GLU A 614 -9.60 24.83 29.68
C GLU A 614 -9.33 24.04 28.38
N LYS A 615 -10.07 24.32 27.30
CA LYS A 615 -9.93 23.67 25.99
C LYS A 615 -8.95 24.37 25.04
N LEU A 616 -8.39 25.53 25.43
CA LEU A 616 -7.43 26.23 24.59
C LEU A 616 -6.19 25.38 24.24
N PRO A 617 -5.53 24.67 25.17
CA PRO A 617 -4.36 23.86 24.85
C PRO A 617 -4.63 22.82 23.74
N GLU A 618 -5.81 22.19 23.80
CA GLU A 618 -6.25 21.21 22.80
C GLU A 618 -6.50 21.86 21.44
N LEU A 619 -7.13 23.04 21.40
CA LEU A 619 -7.32 23.79 20.16
C LEU A 619 -5.98 24.20 19.53
N ILE A 620 -5.02 24.69 20.33
CA ILE A 620 -3.68 25.04 19.86
C ILE A 620 -2.97 23.80 19.30
N HIS A 621 -3.08 22.66 19.97
CA HIS A 621 -2.58 21.38 19.47
C HIS A 621 -3.22 21.00 18.13
N LYS A 622 -4.54 21.09 18.00
CA LYS A 622 -5.28 20.76 16.77
C LYS A 622 -4.89 21.64 15.58
N ILE A 623 -4.67 22.94 15.83
CA ILE A 623 -4.19 23.89 14.81
C ILE A 623 -2.78 23.50 14.35
N ARG A 624 -1.88 23.13 15.27
CA ARG A 624 -0.52 22.65 14.95
C ARG A 624 -0.52 21.32 14.20
N GLU A 625 -1.50 20.46 14.45
CA GLU A 625 -1.67 19.19 13.76
C GLU A 625 -2.13 19.38 12.30
N LEU A 626 -3.12 20.26 12.05
CA LEU A 626 -3.84 20.26 10.77
C LEU A 626 -3.71 21.54 9.93
N LEU A 627 -3.37 22.69 10.52
CA LEU A 627 -3.31 24.00 9.83
C LEU A 627 -1.89 24.49 9.55
N ILE A 628 -0.85 23.72 9.88
CA ILE A 628 0.53 24.08 9.52
C ILE A 628 0.74 24.09 7.99
N PHE A 629 1.79 24.79 7.55
CA PHE A 629 2.10 24.93 6.13
C PHE A 629 2.50 23.60 5.48
N ASP A 630 1.94 23.36 4.30
CA ASP A 630 2.26 22.20 3.48
C ASP A 630 2.32 22.55 1.99
N LYS A 631 2.85 21.63 1.18
CA LYS A 631 2.94 21.74 -0.29
C LYS A 631 1.58 21.98 -0.94
N ASP A 632 0.52 21.35 -0.43
CA ASP A 632 -0.83 21.48 -0.98
C ASP A 632 -1.40 22.90 -0.79
N ASP A 633 -0.87 23.67 0.17
CA ASP A 633 -1.29 25.06 0.41
C ASP A 633 -0.74 26.04 -0.63
N GLU A 634 0.31 25.68 -1.36
CA GLU A 634 0.86 26.53 -2.42
C GLU A 634 -0.19 26.80 -3.51
N TYR A 635 -1.02 25.80 -3.83
CA TYR A 635 -2.09 25.92 -4.83
C TYR A 635 -3.18 26.92 -4.45
N SER A 636 -3.37 27.18 -3.14
CA SER A 636 -4.36 28.13 -2.61
C SER A 636 -3.73 29.43 -2.12
N ASN A 637 -2.44 29.67 -2.41
CA ASN A 637 -1.67 30.80 -1.86
C ASN A 637 -1.79 30.90 -0.34
N PHE A 638 -1.65 29.75 0.33
CA PHE A 638 -1.68 29.62 1.79
C PHE A 638 -2.94 30.21 2.43
N TYR A 639 -4.09 30.01 1.77
CA TYR A 639 -5.37 30.56 2.22
C TYR A 639 -5.66 30.24 3.68
N ARG A 640 -5.43 28.99 4.09
CA ARG A 640 -5.80 28.50 5.43
C ARG A 640 -5.06 29.22 6.55
N GLN A 641 -3.75 29.32 6.43
CA GLN A 641 -2.89 29.98 7.41
C GLN A 641 -3.17 31.48 7.48
N ARG A 642 -3.40 32.10 6.32
CA ARG A 642 -3.78 33.52 6.24
C ARG A 642 -5.12 33.78 6.91
N THR A 643 -6.13 32.94 6.70
CA THR A 643 -7.44 33.06 7.35
C THR A 643 -7.33 32.98 8.87
N LEU A 644 -6.56 32.02 9.40
CA LEU A 644 -6.29 31.91 10.83
C LEU A 644 -5.66 33.19 11.40
N PHE A 645 -4.56 33.66 10.80
CA PHE A 645 -3.87 34.85 11.30
C PHE A 645 -4.66 36.15 11.12
N ASP A 646 -5.50 36.26 10.08
CA ASP A 646 -6.40 37.41 9.94
C ASP A 646 -7.45 37.48 11.06
N ILE A 647 -7.87 36.33 11.64
CA ILE A 647 -8.75 36.29 12.83
C ILE A 647 -7.95 36.68 14.08
N LEU A 648 -6.79 36.07 14.29
CA LEU A 648 -5.94 36.29 15.46
C LEU A 648 -5.46 37.75 15.57
N ILE A 649 -5.01 38.34 14.45
CA ILE A 649 -4.55 39.72 14.39
C ILE A 649 -5.68 40.70 14.72
N LYS A 650 -6.89 40.47 14.18
CA LYS A 650 -8.06 41.28 14.55
C LYS A 650 -8.39 41.19 16.05
N GLY A 651 -8.13 40.03 16.67
CA GLY A 651 -8.24 39.85 18.11
C GLY A 651 -7.25 40.73 18.87
N VAL A 652 -5.98 40.73 18.45
CA VAL A 652 -4.94 41.61 19.02
C VAL A 652 -5.32 43.09 18.88
N GLU A 653 -5.76 43.53 17.70
CA GLU A 653 -6.21 44.90 17.44
C GLU A 653 -7.38 45.34 18.33
N LYS A 654 -8.22 44.39 18.74
CA LYS A 654 -9.38 44.61 19.62
C LYS A 654 -9.10 44.36 21.10
N ASN A 655 -7.86 44.05 21.47
CA ASN A 655 -7.47 43.63 22.82
C ASN A 655 -8.26 42.42 23.35
N ASP A 656 -8.62 41.48 22.49
CA ASP A 656 -9.24 40.21 22.90
C ASP A 656 -8.18 39.28 23.51
N GLU A 657 -8.34 38.88 24.77
CA GLU A 657 -7.32 38.13 25.51
C GLU A 657 -7.08 36.72 24.95
N LEU A 658 -8.15 36.01 24.56
CA LEU A 658 -8.09 34.66 24.02
C LEU A 658 -7.35 34.66 22.69
N LEU A 659 -7.79 35.50 21.76
CA LEU A 659 -7.22 35.58 20.42
C LEU A 659 -5.80 36.14 20.45
N SER A 660 -5.51 37.07 21.36
CA SER A 660 -4.15 37.59 21.55
C SER A 660 -3.21 36.51 22.09
N THR A 661 -3.59 35.80 23.14
CA THR A 661 -2.79 34.70 23.70
C THR A 661 -2.51 33.65 22.63
N SER A 662 -3.54 33.30 21.84
CA SER A 662 -3.43 32.36 20.73
C SER A 662 -2.54 32.88 19.60
N PHE A 663 -2.59 34.19 19.27
CA PHE A 663 -1.70 34.82 18.29
C PHE A 663 -0.24 34.62 18.67
N TYR A 664 0.14 35.01 19.89
CA TYR A 664 1.53 34.92 20.36
C TYR A 664 2.02 33.48 20.40
N GLU A 665 1.18 32.53 20.83
CA GLU A 665 1.55 31.14 20.91
C GLU A 665 1.67 30.45 19.54
N LEU A 666 0.76 30.74 18.61
CA LEU A 666 0.80 30.17 17.26
C LEU A 666 1.89 30.83 16.41
N ALA A 667 2.16 32.13 16.58
CA ALA A 667 3.25 32.81 15.88
C ALA A 667 4.62 32.14 16.13
N LYS A 668 4.86 31.57 17.32
CA LYS A 668 6.06 30.77 17.61
C LYS A 668 6.22 29.61 16.63
N THR A 669 5.12 28.93 16.29
CA THR A 669 5.12 27.85 15.30
C THR A 669 5.23 28.38 13.88
N PHE A 670 4.38 29.34 13.50
CA PHE A 670 4.24 29.79 12.10
C PHE A 670 5.38 30.70 11.61
N LEU A 671 6.25 31.20 12.50
CA LEU A 671 7.49 31.87 12.12
C LEU A 671 8.65 30.89 11.84
N SER A 672 8.47 29.58 12.04
CA SER A 672 9.47 28.55 11.73
C SER A 672 9.87 28.51 10.25
N HIS A 673 11.08 28.02 9.97
CA HIS A 673 11.62 27.93 8.60
C HIS A 673 11.23 26.64 7.87
N LYS A 674 10.84 25.59 8.59
CA LYS A 674 10.41 24.30 8.04
C LYS A 674 9.29 23.71 8.89
N PHE A 675 8.45 22.88 8.27
CA PHE A 675 7.32 22.22 8.91
C PHE A 675 7.42 20.71 8.69
N GLN A 676 7.28 19.93 9.77
CA GLN A 676 7.25 18.48 9.69
C GLN A 676 5.85 18.02 9.30
N GLN A 677 5.77 17.14 8.32
CA GLN A 677 4.51 16.63 7.77
C GLN A 677 4.44 15.11 7.95
N PHE A 678 3.31 14.65 8.47
CA PHE A 678 2.96 13.24 8.59
C PHE A 678 1.63 13.00 7.87
N LYS A 679 1.65 12.25 6.77
CA LYS A 679 0.46 11.90 6.00
C LYS A 679 0.24 10.40 5.99
N GLY A 680 -1.03 9.97 5.96
CA GLY A 680 -1.37 8.58 5.70
C GLY A 680 -1.00 8.20 4.26
N GLY A 681 -0.31 7.07 4.11
CA GLY A 681 -0.04 6.43 2.83
C GLY A 681 -0.94 5.21 2.59
N ARG A 682 -0.72 4.50 1.46
CA ARG A 682 -1.47 3.27 1.16
C ARG A 682 -0.99 2.11 2.04
N LYS A 683 -1.85 1.11 2.27
CA LYS A 683 -1.52 -0.13 3.01
C LYS A 683 -0.92 0.12 4.40
N ASN A 684 -1.51 1.04 5.18
CA ASN A 684 -1.05 1.44 6.51
C ASN A 684 0.39 2.01 6.55
N SER A 685 0.91 2.51 5.42
CA SER A 685 2.15 3.29 5.41
C SER A 685 1.89 4.73 5.88
N PHE A 686 2.94 5.43 6.26
CA PHE A 686 2.91 6.88 6.48
C PHE A 686 4.01 7.54 5.64
N ILE A 687 3.72 8.75 5.17
CA ILE A 687 4.68 9.60 4.47
C ILE A 687 5.12 10.66 5.47
N HIS A 688 6.42 10.68 5.76
CA HIS A 688 7.04 11.69 6.58
C HIS A 688 8.02 12.51 5.73
N TYR A 689 7.84 13.83 5.72
CA TYR A 689 8.75 14.76 5.05
C TYR A 689 8.81 16.09 5.78
N GLN A 690 9.88 16.85 5.50
CA GLN A 690 10.00 18.23 5.92
C GLN A 690 9.66 19.16 4.76
N TYR A 691 8.72 20.07 5.00
CA TYR A 691 8.34 21.12 4.05
C TYR A 691 9.09 22.42 4.39
N PRO A 692 10.08 22.84 3.59
CA PRO A 692 10.73 24.14 3.75
C PRO A 692 9.81 25.25 3.26
N ILE A 693 9.64 26.31 4.06
CA ILE A 693 8.78 27.44 3.67
C ILE A 693 9.42 28.18 2.47
N PRO A 694 8.70 28.44 1.37
CA PRO A 694 9.22 29.17 0.22
C PRO A 694 9.29 30.67 0.50
N ASN A 695 10.34 31.35 0.01
CA ASN A 695 10.44 32.81 0.05
C ASN A 695 9.73 33.45 -1.16
N ASN A 696 8.39 33.44 -1.13
CA ASN A 696 7.57 34.10 -2.14
C ASN A 696 6.80 35.29 -1.54
N LYS A 697 6.20 36.11 -2.42
CA LYS A 697 5.47 37.32 -2.02
C LYS A 697 4.39 37.05 -0.97
N THR A 698 3.66 35.95 -1.10
CA THR A 698 2.57 35.60 -0.17
C THR A 698 3.09 35.29 1.23
N ILE A 699 4.19 34.55 1.34
CA ILE A 699 4.84 34.28 2.63
C ILE A 699 5.43 35.57 3.22
N GLN A 700 6.05 36.42 2.40
CA GLN A 700 6.56 37.72 2.85
C GLN A 700 5.43 38.61 3.41
N GLU A 701 4.30 38.71 2.72
CA GLU A 701 3.11 39.43 3.19
C GLU A 701 2.56 38.84 4.49
N PHE A 702 2.50 37.51 4.60
CA PHE A 702 2.06 36.82 5.81
C PHE A 702 2.96 37.12 7.01
N ARG A 703 4.29 37.00 6.85
CA ARG A 703 5.25 37.28 7.93
C ARG A 703 5.27 38.76 8.30
N THR A 704 5.15 39.66 7.32
CA THR A 704 5.04 41.12 7.56
C THR A 704 3.87 41.43 8.49
N LYS A 705 2.71 40.79 8.29
CA LYS A 705 1.55 40.97 9.19
C LYS A 705 1.90 40.54 10.62
N ILE A 706 2.50 39.36 10.80
CA ILE A 706 2.89 38.87 12.14
C ILE A 706 3.85 39.84 12.81
N TRP A 707 4.91 40.26 12.12
CA TRP A 707 5.91 41.16 12.67
C TRP A 707 5.36 42.55 13.00
N ASN A 708 4.52 43.12 12.14
CA ASN A 708 3.89 44.43 12.40
C ASN A 708 2.89 44.36 13.55
N THR A 709 2.16 43.25 13.69
CA THR A 709 1.27 43.04 14.84
C THR A 709 2.09 42.88 16.12
N LEU A 710 3.18 42.12 16.10
CA LEU A 710 4.10 42.00 17.24
C LEU A 710 4.67 43.34 17.67
N GLU A 711 5.14 44.16 16.73
CA GLU A 711 5.70 45.48 17.01
C GLU A 711 4.65 46.43 17.60
N SER A 712 3.49 46.55 16.96
CA SER A 712 2.46 47.50 17.39
C SER A 712 1.77 47.13 18.71
N SER A 713 1.84 45.86 19.13
CA SER A 713 1.27 45.37 20.39
C SER A 713 2.32 44.99 21.45
N PHE A 714 3.59 45.31 21.22
CA PHE A 714 4.67 44.95 22.14
C PHE A 714 4.47 45.55 23.53
N ASP A 715 4.19 46.86 23.60
CA ASP A 715 4.09 47.59 24.86
C ASP A 715 2.84 47.19 25.68
N SER A 716 1.76 46.78 25.02
CA SER A 716 0.55 46.30 25.71
C SER A 716 0.71 44.87 26.24
N ARG A 717 1.59 44.06 25.64
CA ARG A 717 1.78 42.64 25.97
C ARG A 717 3.27 42.24 25.99
N PRO A 718 4.12 42.90 26.79
CA PRO A 718 5.58 42.77 26.69
C PRO A 718 6.08 41.36 26.99
N ILE A 719 5.45 40.66 27.94
CA ILE A 719 5.85 39.29 28.32
C ILE A 719 5.61 38.30 27.16
N LEU A 720 4.42 38.35 26.54
CA LEU A 720 4.07 37.47 25.42
C LEU A 720 4.89 37.81 24.17
N ALA A 721 5.05 39.09 23.87
CA ALA A 721 5.83 39.58 22.75
C ALA A 721 7.30 39.17 22.85
N PHE A 722 7.89 39.35 24.03
CA PHE A 722 9.27 38.95 24.25
C PHE A 722 9.44 37.42 24.27
N SER A 723 8.44 36.66 24.73
CA SER A 723 8.42 35.20 24.61
C SER A 723 8.46 34.73 23.14
N LEU A 724 7.72 35.40 22.25
CA LEU A 724 7.75 35.12 20.82
C LEU A 724 9.13 35.41 20.21
N LEU A 725 9.74 36.55 20.56
CA LEU A 725 11.11 36.87 20.13
C LEU A 725 12.12 35.81 20.57
N LYS A 726 12.10 35.43 21.86
CA LYS A 726 12.97 34.37 22.39
C LYS A 726 12.79 33.07 21.61
N ASN A 727 11.55 32.70 21.28
CA ASN A 727 11.29 31.49 20.50
C ASN A 727 11.92 31.55 19.10
N TYR A 728 11.79 32.68 18.40
CA TYR A 728 12.41 32.90 17.09
C TYR A 728 13.95 32.81 17.14
N SER A 729 14.57 33.26 18.24
CA SER A 729 16.03 33.22 18.43
C SER A 729 16.62 31.84 18.72
N ARG A 730 15.79 30.80 18.88
CA ARG A 730 16.27 29.45 19.21
C ARG A 730 17.10 28.87 18.07
N VAL A 731 18.21 28.23 18.45
CA VAL A 731 19.11 27.54 17.52
C VAL A 731 18.38 26.39 16.85
N HIS A 732 18.33 26.40 15.51
CA HIS A 732 17.75 25.34 14.69
C HIS A 732 18.73 24.96 13.57
N PRO A 733 18.98 23.66 13.30
CA PRO A 733 19.94 23.23 12.28
C PRO A 733 19.52 23.58 10.84
N ASP A 734 18.27 24.00 10.64
CA ASP A 734 17.56 23.96 9.38
C ASP A 734 17.02 25.33 8.93
N VAL A 735 17.79 26.39 9.15
CA VAL A 735 17.43 27.77 8.82
C VAL A 735 17.31 28.00 7.31
N ASN A 736 16.20 28.61 6.88
CA ASN A 736 16.09 29.18 5.53
C ASN A 736 16.66 30.60 5.54
N LYS A 737 17.86 30.77 4.96
CA LYS A 737 18.59 32.04 4.91
C LYS A 737 17.81 33.16 4.21
N GLU A 738 17.07 32.86 3.16
CA GLU A 738 16.31 33.90 2.45
C GLU A 738 15.18 34.48 3.30
N ILE A 739 14.47 33.62 4.03
CA ILE A 739 13.42 34.03 4.97
C ILE A 739 14.03 34.79 6.16
N MET A 740 15.14 34.30 6.72
CA MET A 740 15.85 35.00 7.78
C MET A 740 16.28 36.40 7.32
N SER A 741 16.86 36.52 6.12
CA SER A 741 17.23 37.81 5.53
C SER A 741 16.04 38.76 5.43
N PHE A 742 14.84 38.25 5.13
CA PHE A 742 13.62 39.04 5.04
C PHE A 742 13.13 39.51 6.42
N ASP A 743 13.26 38.67 7.46
CA ASP A 743 12.78 38.98 8.81
C ASP A 743 13.69 39.94 9.58
N ILE A 744 15.01 39.91 9.32
CA ILE A 744 16.02 40.69 10.07
C ILE A 744 15.60 42.16 10.28
N PRO A 745 15.19 42.93 9.25
CA PRO A 745 14.78 44.33 9.43
C PRO A 745 13.67 44.53 10.46
N PHE A 746 12.70 43.61 10.53
CA PHE A 746 11.61 43.67 11.50
C PHE A 746 12.13 43.42 12.92
N VAL A 747 12.96 42.39 13.08
CA VAL A 747 13.56 42.02 14.37
C VAL A 747 14.43 43.17 14.91
N LEU A 748 15.26 43.78 14.06
CA LEU A 748 16.10 44.91 14.44
C LEU A 748 15.27 46.13 14.84
N ASN A 749 14.19 46.43 14.11
CA ASN A 749 13.28 47.52 14.44
C ASN A 749 12.60 47.31 15.81
N ILE A 750 12.17 46.08 16.12
CA ILE A 750 11.58 45.76 17.43
C ILE A 750 12.60 45.90 18.55
N ILE A 751 13.83 45.39 18.34
CA ILE A 751 14.95 45.54 19.28
C ILE A 751 15.20 47.03 19.57
N ASP A 752 15.28 47.85 18.53
CA ASP A 752 15.63 49.27 18.67
C ASP A 752 14.57 50.06 19.43
N LYS A 753 13.28 49.80 19.15
CA LYS A 753 12.14 50.53 19.71
C LYS A 753 11.73 50.11 21.12
N HIS A 754 11.71 48.80 21.40
CA HIS A 754 11.03 48.26 22.59
C HIS A 754 11.96 47.64 23.62
N LEU A 755 13.18 47.22 23.24
CA LEU A 755 14.11 46.62 24.18
C LEU A 755 15.01 47.68 24.84
N THR A 756 15.17 47.56 26.15
CA THR A 756 16.09 48.35 26.99
C THR A 756 17.33 47.55 27.40
N ASN A 757 18.48 48.22 27.55
CA ASN A 757 19.72 47.63 28.07
C ASN A 757 19.75 47.54 29.62
N GLU A 758 18.78 48.11 30.31
CA GLU A 758 18.62 47.97 31.77
C GLU A 758 18.17 46.55 32.15
N ASN A 759 17.51 45.83 31.23
CA ASN A 759 17.01 44.48 31.47
C ASN A 759 18.01 43.42 30.99
N PHE A 760 18.48 42.57 31.90
CA PHE A 760 19.40 41.47 31.61
C PHE A 760 18.92 40.55 30.48
N GLU A 761 17.65 40.14 30.50
CA GLU A 761 17.11 39.22 29.50
C GLU A 761 17.10 39.83 28.10
N HIS A 762 16.87 41.14 28.00
CA HIS A 762 16.95 41.86 26.72
C HIS A 762 18.40 41.88 26.21
N CYS A 763 19.36 42.19 27.08
CA CYS A 763 20.78 42.14 26.73
C CYS A 763 21.17 40.75 26.22
N LYS A 764 20.84 39.70 26.97
CA LYS A 764 21.10 38.30 26.60
C LYS A 764 20.47 37.93 25.27
N TYR A 765 19.20 38.30 25.05
CA TYR A 765 18.49 38.06 23.79
C TYR A 765 19.18 38.73 22.60
N VAL A 766 19.48 40.03 22.67
CA VAL A 766 20.07 40.78 21.55
C VAL A 766 21.43 40.19 21.16
N GLN A 767 22.25 39.85 22.15
CA GLN A 767 23.57 39.27 21.94
C GLN A 767 23.45 37.90 21.25
N ASN A 768 22.59 37.02 21.77
CA ASN A 768 22.34 35.70 21.18
C ASN A 768 21.75 35.77 19.77
N GLN A 769 20.81 36.67 19.53
CA GLN A 769 20.14 36.82 18.24
C GLN A 769 21.11 37.34 17.16
N ILE A 770 21.92 38.35 17.46
CA ILE A 770 22.93 38.88 16.53
C ILE A 770 23.99 37.83 16.25
N ARG A 771 24.43 37.11 17.28
CA ARG A 771 25.36 36.00 17.13
C ARG A 771 24.79 34.90 16.23
N TRP A 772 23.51 34.59 16.37
CA TRP A 772 22.82 33.61 15.53
C TRP A 772 22.75 34.07 14.07
N PHE A 773 22.46 35.35 13.80
CA PHE A 773 22.52 35.92 12.45
C PHE A 773 23.92 35.81 11.85
N ARG A 774 24.98 36.13 12.62
CA ARG A 774 26.38 35.99 12.18
C ARG A 774 26.76 34.56 11.83
N ARG A 775 26.30 33.57 12.60
CA ARG A 775 26.50 32.13 12.29
C ARG A 775 25.86 31.70 10.96
N HIS A 776 24.90 32.47 10.44
CA HIS A 776 24.27 32.23 9.15
C HIS A 776 24.76 33.18 8.04
N ASP A 777 25.94 33.79 8.23
CA ASP A 777 26.65 34.66 7.28
C ASP A 777 25.98 36.04 7.06
N PHE A 778 25.23 36.54 8.06
CA PHE A 778 24.76 37.92 8.08
C PHE A 778 25.67 38.77 8.97
N ASP A 779 26.22 39.87 8.43
CA ASP A 779 27.01 40.83 9.21
C ASP A 779 26.64 42.26 8.79
N LEU A 780 25.58 42.77 9.39
CA LEU A 780 25.06 44.12 9.11
C LEU A 780 25.74 45.17 10.00
N PRO A 781 25.99 46.40 9.52
CA PRO A 781 26.62 47.47 10.30
C PRO A 781 25.93 47.74 11.66
N GLU A 782 24.61 47.60 11.69
CA GLU A 782 23.76 47.81 12.87
C GLU A 782 24.08 46.83 14.00
N PHE A 783 24.60 45.64 13.70
CA PHE A 783 24.89 44.60 14.68
C PHE A 783 25.94 45.06 15.70
N SER A 784 26.98 45.75 15.24
CA SER A 784 28.02 46.29 16.12
C SER A 784 27.47 47.37 17.05
N ASN A 785 26.57 48.22 16.57
CA ASN A 785 25.90 49.22 17.42
C ASN A 785 25.03 48.56 18.49
N LEU A 786 24.20 47.59 18.11
CA LEU A 786 23.30 46.91 19.03
C LEU A 786 24.04 46.07 20.07
N THR A 787 25.07 45.31 19.65
CA THR A 787 25.90 44.52 20.58
C THR A 787 26.67 45.38 21.57
N ASN A 788 27.04 46.62 21.22
CA ASN A 788 27.65 47.56 22.15
C ASN A 788 26.62 48.24 23.08
N ARG A 789 25.40 48.51 22.58
CA ARG A 789 24.34 49.17 23.35
C ARG A 789 23.71 48.26 24.40
N PHE A 790 23.51 46.99 24.05
CA PHE A 790 22.84 45.98 24.88
C PHE A 790 23.84 45.20 25.73
N VAL A 791 24.49 45.92 26.63
CA VAL A 791 25.41 45.41 27.65
C VAL A 791 25.10 46.11 28.96
N ASN A 792 25.02 45.35 30.04
CA ASN A 792 24.92 45.87 31.42
C ASN A 792 25.74 44.99 32.37
N GLU A 793 25.89 45.42 33.62
CA GLU A 793 26.72 44.71 34.61
C GLU A 793 26.25 43.27 34.86
N THR A 794 24.94 43.04 34.92
CA THR A 794 24.36 41.70 35.08
C THR A 794 24.71 40.78 33.90
N TYR A 795 24.70 41.29 32.67
CA TYR A 795 25.10 40.55 31.49
C TYR A 795 26.62 40.27 31.46
N LEU A 796 27.45 41.21 31.91
CA LEU A 796 28.89 40.99 32.05
C LEU A 796 29.18 39.93 33.13
N ALA A 797 28.46 39.95 34.25
CA ALA A 797 28.53 38.92 35.26
C ALA A 797 28.08 37.55 34.73
N PHE A 798 27.01 37.50 33.92
CA PHE A 798 26.57 36.29 33.23
C PHE A 798 27.65 35.69 32.35
N LEU A 799 28.33 36.50 31.53
CA LEU A 799 29.40 35.99 30.66
C LEU A 799 30.52 35.32 31.45
N LYS A 800 30.85 35.84 32.63
CA LYS A 800 31.86 35.26 33.52
C LYS A 800 31.37 33.99 34.22
N ILE A 801 30.12 33.97 34.68
CA ILE A 801 29.55 32.88 35.48
C ILE A 801 29.07 31.69 34.64
N ASP A 802 28.57 31.92 33.44
CA ASP A 802 27.95 30.86 32.62
C ASP A 802 28.97 30.05 31.81
N TRP A 803 28.76 28.73 31.73
CA TRP A 803 29.64 27.78 31.05
C TRP A 803 29.11 27.42 29.65
N ASP A 804 29.25 28.33 28.69
CA ASP A 804 28.95 28.06 27.28
C ASP A 804 30.24 28.02 26.46
N ARG A 805 30.78 26.81 26.27
CA ARG A 805 31.98 26.56 25.47
C ARG A 805 31.86 27.05 24.04
N PHE A 806 30.66 26.97 23.45
CA PHE A 806 30.48 27.41 22.07
C PHE A 806 30.49 28.93 21.98
N ARG A 807 29.89 29.63 22.95
CA ARG A 807 30.02 31.09 23.12
C ARG A 807 31.44 31.54 23.37
N ASP A 808 32.06 30.93 24.35
CA ASP A 808 33.31 31.42 24.90
C ASP A 808 34.51 31.15 23.97
N LYS A 809 34.36 30.33 22.92
CA LYS A 809 35.33 30.25 21.81
C LYS A 809 35.56 31.57 21.07
N GLU A 810 34.64 32.52 21.18
CA GLU A 810 34.83 33.88 20.63
C GLU A 810 35.70 34.76 21.54
N MET A 811 35.89 34.36 22.80
CA MET A 811 36.65 35.09 23.82
C MET A 811 37.98 34.40 24.19
N TYR A 812 38.06 33.09 24.03
CA TYR A 812 39.21 32.26 24.36
C TYR A 812 39.65 31.40 23.19
N GLU A 813 40.96 31.32 22.98
CA GLU A 813 41.57 30.30 22.15
C GLU A 813 41.87 29.05 23.00
N PHE A 814 41.15 27.96 22.76
CA PHE A 814 41.40 26.67 23.39
C PHE A 814 41.13 25.50 22.44
N ASP A 815 41.99 24.50 22.51
CA ASP A 815 41.94 23.31 21.65
C ASP A 815 41.21 22.12 22.32
N ASP A 816 41.21 22.05 23.65
CA ASP A 816 40.54 20.99 24.40
C ASP A 816 39.70 21.50 25.58
N PHE A 817 38.91 20.60 26.15
CA PHE A 817 37.99 20.95 27.24
C PHE A 817 38.70 21.31 28.53
N ARG A 818 39.86 20.73 28.85
CA ARG A 818 40.55 20.99 30.12
C ARG A 818 41.13 22.40 30.14
N GLU A 819 41.63 22.86 29.00
CA GLU A 819 42.16 24.21 28.90
C GLU A 819 41.06 25.27 29.03
N TYR A 820 39.88 25.02 28.45
CA TYR A 820 38.72 25.88 28.69
C TYR A 820 38.34 25.95 30.17
N GLU A 821 38.22 24.80 30.86
CA GLU A 821 37.87 24.78 32.29
C GLU A 821 38.89 25.60 33.12
N ARG A 822 40.19 25.50 32.81
CA ARG A 822 41.25 26.25 33.49
C ARG A 822 41.15 27.77 33.24
N LEU A 823 40.91 28.18 32.00
CA LEU A 823 40.74 29.59 31.64
C LEU A 823 39.49 30.17 32.30
N LYS A 824 38.39 29.39 32.30
CA LYS A 824 37.13 29.80 32.89
C LYS A 824 37.21 29.96 34.40
N GLU A 825 37.83 28.99 35.08
CA GLU A 825 38.10 29.08 36.51
C GLU A 825 38.95 30.33 36.84
N ALA A 826 40.02 30.58 36.07
CA ALA A 826 40.87 31.75 36.28
C ALA A 826 40.13 33.08 36.08
N GLU A 827 39.27 33.17 35.06
CA GLU A 827 38.41 34.34 34.83
C GLU A 827 37.51 34.61 36.05
N ILE A 828 36.82 33.58 36.54
CA ILE A 828 35.86 33.71 37.64
C ILE A 828 36.57 34.15 38.91
N ARG A 829 37.66 33.47 39.27
CA ARG A 829 38.46 33.80 40.45
C ARG A 829 38.98 35.23 40.40
N SER A 830 39.46 35.69 39.24
CA SER A 830 39.95 37.06 39.11
C SER A 830 38.84 38.13 39.07
N SER A 831 37.62 37.76 38.66
CA SER A 831 36.53 38.69 38.40
C SER A 831 35.67 39.06 39.61
N PHE A 832 35.62 38.21 40.64
CA PHE A 832 34.71 38.37 41.79
C PHE A 832 35.50 38.40 43.11
N ILE A 833 36.35 39.42 43.27
CA ILE A 833 37.08 39.66 44.52
C ILE A 833 36.35 40.74 45.31
N LEU A 834 35.74 40.35 46.41
CA LEU A 834 34.84 41.17 47.20
C LEU A 834 35.58 41.76 48.42
N THR A 835 35.15 42.93 48.87
CA THR A 835 35.85 43.68 49.92
C THR A 835 34.98 44.09 51.11
N ASN A 836 33.65 44.07 50.94
CA ASN A 836 32.69 44.51 51.94
C ASN A 836 31.33 43.80 51.77
N GLU A 837 30.44 43.99 52.76
CA GLU A 837 29.13 43.35 52.82
C GLU A 837 28.20 43.77 51.67
N ASP A 838 28.25 45.02 51.23
CA ASP A 838 27.43 45.51 50.10
C ASP A 838 27.78 44.77 48.80
N GLU A 839 29.09 44.59 48.52
CA GLU A 839 29.56 43.82 47.35
C GLU A 839 29.18 42.33 47.42
N ILE A 840 29.14 41.75 48.63
CA ILE A 840 28.65 40.37 48.86
C ILE A 840 27.17 40.26 48.50
N ASN A 841 26.36 41.20 48.99
CA ASN A 841 24.93 41.23 48.71
C ASN A 841 24.67 41.40 47.20
N ASP A 842 25.32 42.37 46.56
CA ASP A 842 25.16 42.64 45.13
C ASP A 842 25.56 41.43 44.25
N PHE A 843 26.68 40.78 44.57
CA PHE A 843 27.11 39.57 43.87
C PHE A 843 26.10 38.42 44.06
N TYR A 844 25.69 38.16 45.30
CA TYR A 844 24.82 37.02 45.60
C TYR A 844 23.42 37.18 45.00
N ASP A 845 22.85 38.38 45.06
CA ASP A 845 21.57 38.70 44.43
C ASP A 845 21.64 38.54 42.90
N THR A 846 22.74 39.03 42.30
CA THR A 846 23.03 38.84 40.86
C THR A 846 23.17 37.35 40.53
N PHE A 847 23.88 36.58 41.35
CA PHE A 847 24.08 35.15 41.13
C PHE A 847 22.76 34.37 41.19
N ILE A 848 21.89 34.66 42.16
CA ILE A 848 20.56 34.04 42.28
C ILE A 848 19.74 34.34 41.03
N LEU A 849 19.68 35.61 40.60
CA LEU A 849 18.97 36.02 39.40
C LEU A 849 19.45 35.22 38.18
N LEU A 850 20.78 35.16 37.98
CA LEU A 850 21.38 34.46 36.85
C LEU A 850 21.11 32.96 36.89
N LYS A 851 21.25 32.32 38.07
CA LYS A 851 21.01 30.89 38.25
C LYS A 851 19.56 30.50 37.96
N ASN A 852 18.61 31.33 38.37
CA ASN A 852 17.19 31.12 38.13
C ASN A 852 16.79 31.38 36.67
N SER A 853 17.54 32.23 35.95
CA SER A 853 17.32 32.54 34.53
C SER A 853 17.94 31.54 33.54
N ALA A 854 18.73 30.57 34.03
CA ALA A 854 19.49 29.66 33.19
C ALA A 854 18.69 28.39 32.84
N ASP A 855 18.63 28.06 31.55
CA ASP A 855 18.04 26.78 31.07
C ASP A 855 18.85 25.57 31.56
N ASN A 856 20.16 25.73 31.77
CA ASN A 856 21.06 24.74 32.35
C ASN A 856 21.98 25.41 33.37
N ASN A 857 21.83 25.07 34.66
CA ASN A 857 22.57 25.68 35.75
C ASN A 857 23.60 24.75 36.41
N TRP A 858 23.94 23.62 35.80
CA TRP A 858 24.81 22.60 36.41
C TRP A 858 26.17 23.14 36.88
N ASN A 859 26.76 24.08 36.15
CA ASN A 859 28.08 24.62 36.47
C ASN A 859 28.05 25.86 37.37
N TYR A 860 26.87 26.41 37.69
CA TYR A 860 26.76 27.60 38.54
C TYR A 860 27.29 27.34 39.95
N ASN A 861 27.10 26.14 40.49
CA ASN A 861 27.65 25.78 41.81
C ASN A 861 29.18 25.73 41.79
N ASN A 862 29.80 25.32 40.68
CA ASN A 862 31.26 25.35 40.54
C ASN A 862 31.75 26.81 40.51
N ALA A 863 31.04 27.68 39.77
CA ALA A 863 31.33 29.11 39.73
C ALA A 863 31.32 29.71 41.14
N LEU A 864 30.25 29.46 41.89
CA LEU A 864 30.09 29.95 43.26
C LEU A 864 31.18 29.41 44.19
N ASP A 865 31.52 28.11 44.08
CA ASP A 865 32.57 27.49 44.88
C ASP A 865 33.94 28.14 44.62
N PHE A 866 34.26 28.46 43.36
CA PHE A 866 35.50 29.16 43.02
C PHE A 866 35.53 30.59 43.55
N VAL A 867 34.41 31.32 43.49
CA VAL A 867 34.32 32.67 44.06
C VAL A 867 34.52 32.65 45.56
N ILE A 868 33.86 31.74 46.28
CA ILE A 868 33.98 31.64 47.74
C ILE A 868 35.41 31.22 48.12
N ASP A 869 35.95 30.18 47.48
CA ASP A 869 37.31 29.70 47.75
C ASP A 869 38.38 30.80 47.55
N GLU A 870 38.27 31.57 46.45
CA GLU A 870 39.21 32.66 46.17
C GLU A 870 39.11 33.78 47.20
N ASN A 871 37.90 34.17 47.61
CA ASN A 871 37.70 35.20 48.64
C ASN A 871 38.15 34.71 50.02
N CYS A 872 37.88 33.45 50.41
CA CYS A 872 38.43 32.83 51.61
C CYS A 872 39.96 32.88 51.64
N THR A 873 40.60 32.57 50.50
CA THR A 873 42.06 32.54 50.37
C THR A 873 42.68 33.94 50.55
N LYS A 874 42.02 34.99 50.08
CA LYS A 874 42.50 36.37 50.20
C LYS A 874 42.15 37.01 51.55
N ASN A 875 40.93 36.76 52.03
CA ASN A 875 40.41 37.26 53.29
C ASN A 875 39.36 36.29 53.83
N LEU A 876 39.76 35.49 54.84
CA LEU A 876 38.89 34.48 55.45
C LEU A 876 37.56 35.06 55.96
N THR A 877 37.55 36.28 56.49
CA THR A 877 36.31 36.92 56.98
C THR A 877 35.32 37.15 55.85
N ILE A 878 35.74 37.72 54.72
CA ILE A 878 34.86 37.95 53.54
C ILE A 878 34.34 36.62 53.00
N GLY A 879 35.18 35.58 52.96
CA GLY A 879 34.77 34.25 52.55
C GLY A 879 33.74 33.60 53.49
N LEU A 880 33.86 33.79 54.80
CA LEU A 880 32.88 33.36 55.80
C LEU A 880 31.58 34.17 55.71
N ASP A 881 31.66 35.46 55.43
CA ASP A 881 30.48 36.32 55.24
C ASP A 881 29.67 35.86 54.01
N LEU A 882 30.32 35.45 52.91
CA LEU A 882 29.67 34.83 51.76
C LEU A 882 28.93 33.53 52.13
N LEU A 883 29.57 32.64 52.88
CA LEU A 883 28.94 31.40 53.35
C LEU A 883 27.75 31.69 54.30
N THR A 884 27.91 32.70 55.17
CA THR A 884 26.85 33.19 56.06
C THR A 884 25.66 33.67 55.26
N LYS A 885 25.88 34.48 54.22
CA LYS A 885 24.82 34.99 53.33
C LYS A 885 24.02 33.85 52.68
N ILE A 886 24.69 32.78 52.27
CA ILE A 886 24.02 31.59 51.71
C ILE A 886 23.13 30.91 52.75
N ILE A 887 23.64 30.73 53.96
CA ILE A 887 22.91 30.13 55.09
C ILE A 887 21.70 30.98 55.48
N GLU A 888 21.86 32.31 55.56
CA GLU A 888 20.77 33.25 55.86
C GLU A 888 19.63 33.22 54.82
N ASN A 889 19.96 32.86 53.58
CA ASN A 889 19.00 32.67 52.49
C ASN A 889 18.57 31.20 52.33
N ASP A 890 18.64 30.41 53.40
CA ASP A 890 18.21 28.99 53.44
C ASP A 890 18.83 28.13 52.32
N ASN A 891 20.00 28.51 51.80
CA ASN A 891 20.66 27.86 50.67
C ASN A 891 19.73 27.63 49.45
N LEU A 892 18.89 28.61 49.10
CA LEU A 892 18.00 28.57 47.92
C LEU A 892 18.70 28.17 46.60
N VAL A 893 20.02 28.38 46.52
CA VAL A 893 20.83 28.01 45.35
C VAL A 893 21.26 26.54 45.35
N ASN A 894 20.90 25.71 46.33
CA ASN A 894 21.30 24.31 46.41
C ASN A 894 22.83 24.12 46.26
N TYR A 895 23.61 24.96 46.92
CA TYR A 895 25.07 24.91 46.89
C TYR A 895 25.60 23.96 47.97
N VAL A 896 26.71 23.28 47.67
CA VAL A 896 27.46 22.44 48.62
C VAL A 896 28.96 22.73 48.41
N PRO A 897 29.67 23.32 49.39
CA PRO A 897 31.09 23.65 49.27
C PRO A 897 31.93 22.40 49.10
N ARG A 898 32.80 22.36 48.09
CA ARG A 898 33.76 21.25 47.88
C ARG A 898 35.18 21.77 47.75
N VAL A 899 35.42 22.61 46.75
CA VAL A 899 36.73 23.23 46.50
C VAL A 899 37.09 24.15 47.65
N THR A 900 36.14 24.96 48.12
CA THR A 900 36.31 25.81 49.31
C THR A 900 36.76 24.98 50.50
N PHE A 901 36.02 23.93 50.88
CA PHE A 901 36.38 23.13 52.06
C PHE A 901 37.71 22.39 51.89
N ARG A 902 37.95 21.78 50.73
CA ARG A 902 39.23 21.13 50.40
C ARG A 902 40.43 22.05 50.57
N ASN A 903 40.29 23.33 50.25
CA ASN A 903 41.40 24.27 50.29
C ASN A 903 41.53 24.98 51.64
N GLN A 904 40.42 25.29 52.30
CA GLN A 904 40.40 26.11 53.51
C GLN A 904 40.48 25.32 54.83
N LEU A 905 40.08 24.04 54.86
CA LEU A 905 40.11 23.19 56.07
C LEU A 905 41.49 22.60 56.39
N LYS A 906 42.54 23.41 56.22
CA LYS A 906 43.95 23.02 56.47
C LYS A 906 44.56 23.68 57.71
N SER A 907 43.82 24.57 58.37
CA SER A 907 44.29 25.27 59.57
C SER A 907 43.22 25.24 60.65
N GLU A 908 43.62 25.01 61.90
CA GLU A 908 42.71 24.91 63.05
C GLU A 908 41.78 26.13 63.18
N ASN A 909 42.30 27.33 62.90
CA ASN A 909 41.50 28.56 62.96
C ASN A 909 40.37 28.58 61.92
N ALA A 910 40.65 28.22 60.66
CA ALA A 910 39.63 28.19 59.61
C ALA A 910 38.64 27.04 59.83
N VAL A 911 39.11 25.87 60.27
CA VAL A 911 38.29 24.71 60.61
C VAL A 911 37.27 25.06 61.69
N ASN A 912 37.71 25.66 62.80
CA ASN A 912 36.81 26.04 63.90
C ASN A 912 35.77 27.07 63.47
N GLN A 913 36.18 28.13 62.75
CA GLN A 913 35.26 29.18 62.31
C GLN A 913 34.21 28.66 61.31
N ILE A 914 34.61 27.83 60.34
CA ILE A 914 33.69 27.23 59.36
C ILE A 914 32.73 26.26 60.07
N TRP A 915 33.23 25.43 60.99
CA TRP A 915 32.38 24.49 61.73
C TRP A 915 31.36 25.22 62.61
N GLU A 916 31.79 26.24 63.36
CA GLU A 916 30.90 27.07 64.16
C GLU A 916 29.81 27.70 63.27
N LEU A 917 30.19 28.24 62.10
CA LEU A 917 29.24 28.81 61.15
C LEU A 917 28.17 27.80 60.69
N ILE A 918 28.56 26.58 60.30
CA ILE A 918 27.62 25.52 59.88
C ILE A 918 26.65 25.16 61.02
N GLN A 919 27.12 25.18 62.26
CA GLN A 919 26.31 24.80 63.42
C GLN A 919 25.36 25.91 63.92
N GLN A 920 25.60 27.18 63.57
CA GLN A 920 24.83 28.34 64.06
C GLN A 920 23.35 28.34 63.65
N SER A 921 23.02 27.76 62.49
CA SER A 921 21.66 27.78 61.93
C SER A 921 21.26 26.44 61.32
N GLN A 922 19.94 26.24 61.14
CA GLN A 922 19.39 25.18 60.30
C GLN A 922 19.06 25.77 58.92
N PHE A 923 19.46 25.08 57.86
CA PHE A 923 19.28 25.52 56.46
C PHE A 923 19.24 24.33 55.50
N GLU A 924 18.72 24.52 54.28
CA GLU A 924 18.63 23.47 53.27
C GLU A 924 20.01 22.88 52.91
N ASN A 925 20.13 21.55 52.87
CA ASN A 925 21.36 20.79 52.61
C ASN A 925 22.47 20.93 53.68
N LYS A 926 22.14 21.32 54.92
CA LYS A 926 23.11 21.37 56.02
C LYS A 926 23.87 20.05 56.20
N GLU A 927 23.19 18.90 56.18
CA GLU A 927 23.84 17.60 56.36
C GLU A 927 24.85 17.31 55.24
N LEU A 928 24.62 17.82 54.02
CA LEU A 928 25.58 17.70 52.92
C LEU A 928 26.80 18.61 53.11
N TRP A 929 26.63 19.78 53.72
CA TRP A 929 27.76 20.64 54.12
C TRP A 929 28.58 19.98 55.22
N GLU A 930 27.93 19.39 56.23
CA GLU A 930 28.61 18.65 57.30
C GLU A 930 29.40 17.46 56.74
N LEU A 931 28.78 16.67 55.85
CA LEU A 931 29.47 15.57 55.17
C LEU A 931 30.66 16.08 54.34
N SER A 932 30.47 17.12 53.54
CA SER A 932 31.56 17.70 52.74
C SER A 932 32.69 18.26 53.61
N PHE A 933 32.36 18.81 54.79
CA PHE A 933 33.35 19.26 55.77
C PHE A 933 34.19 18.09 56.28
N TYR A 934 33.55 16.98 56.70
CA TYR A 934 34.26 15.78 57.17
C TYR A 934 35.07 15.09 56.06
N ASP A 935 34.61 15.15 54.81
CA ASP A 935 35.35 14.57 53.66
C ASP A 935 36.66 15.33 53.36
N HIS A 936 36.79 16.58 53.81
CA HIS A 936 37.86 17.50 53.40
C HIS A 936 38.68 18.09 54.55
N ILE A 937 38.29 17.87 55.81
CA ILE A 937 39.10 18.25 56.98
C ILE A 937 40.40 17.44 57.00
N ASP A 938 41.54 18.12 57.17
CA ASP A 938 42.83 17.46 57.25
C ASP A 938 43.01 16.75 58.61
N ASP A 939 43.68 15.60 58.63
CA ASP A 939 43.91 14.79 59.85
C ASP A 939 44.98 15.40 60.78
N THR A 940 45.58 16.54 60.38
CA THR A 940 46.74 17.17 61.04
C THR A 940 46.38 18.13 62.17
#